data_AF-N9UV81-F1
#
_entry.id   AF-N9UV81-F1
#
_cell.length_a   1.000
_cell.length_b   1.000
_cell.length_c   1.000
_cell.angle_alpha   90.00
_cell.angle_beta   90.00
_cell.angle_gamma   90.00
#
_symmetry.space_group_name_H-M   'P 1'
#
loop_
_entity.id
_entity.type
_entity.pdbx_description
1 polymer ?
#
loop_
_entity_poly.entity_id
_entity_poly.type
_entity_poly.pdbx_seq_one_letter_code
_entity_poly.pdbx_strand_id
1 'polypeptide(L)'
;MVINNRLILFLLLICFVYGGITEEVYNQIPVCGDSVWNQYYEQCDGSIGCTSQCLCDTGYIADGNGNCQMQCMYGDACSSGCILPDICERCNISKGYTSDCQGCQSGYMWFGEGRCKPIKEDEVQTCGMFSNIIGKYFKEKGEENVFNIQIGEEAIKNGGLISIPDVSNLVGLQLNRCSQYVDPIKPYTYGVWFKLTSTINTFVSIEVDKRYSHQELELARIQKQEIGTKLAMVIEQDCQENLGYSSSLICLYKNGGHSKYVNSPRIVTLLETGSTQYLFIHSKFASFQIPEFKLYVNKITHACSSSYYNIDWNVLSSSNYSSTFNLEYTINSRSICSKDIVKGLWFKLIGADQNIQISTCNSPSEYDISLDLLAVKLSDYGLNENSEDISMINCDDDTKTKCIRSRTDGCGENSKLARMVVSLQTGYLYFLFVGVNEEYSAQVKVDINTVCTNNCGNNGLCSSHTGKCECNDGYVLKDETCSLCGNGKLDEGEECDLSIEGYSDSKCSINCNCLYGFEPKSINGILKCAVSTCDNGKVDEFEECDGGYGCDHCVCVNGTKKYAKARNGCMLSTCGNRKWDEGEECDGGDGCIECECQPGWYSQNKADCSSMSKGITNFLFWGIGSIIYIIFYILLLLLILFIYYHLIKQIKQEINDEKLIIFENTIIPFDKTNSQYIDLKQQNPYFSFSSNTIDFGDIRPEINEPIDTTIILTNNWKYPMHFTFHSGDYTKYEIMCKPFTGTIRPGDFAELNITFMAKCTTLLNEKIPITLRYGQLGNILKDIKKENPDLIAQNSQSSQNSEMDNRSHSSSTNGASNSQPQKSTNSSSKATSSKSNENDKSNPKNKN
;
A
#
# COMPACT_ATOMS: atom_id res chain seq x y z
N MET A 1 4.04 -83.70 1.53
CA MET A 1 3.09 -83.02 0.62
C MET A 1 2.92 -81.61 1.14
N VAL A 2 3.19 -80.58 0.32
CA VAL A 2 3.19 -79.17 0.74
C VAL A 2 2.08 -78.43 0.01
N ILE A 3 1.15 -77.81 0.75
CA ILE A 3 0.20 -76.77 0.32
C ILE A 3 -0.49 -76.22 1.60
N ASN A 4 -1.00 -74.99 1.53
CA ASN A 4 -1.84 -74.34 2.56
C ASN A 4 -1.33 -74.31 4.01
N ASN A 5 -0.27 -73.52 4.26
CA ASN A 5 -0.17 -72.77 5.53
C ASN A 5 0.45 -71.37 5.44
N ARG A 6 0.76 -70.85 4.23
CA ARG A 6 1.22 -69.46 4.03
C ARG A 6 0.15 -68.50 3.50
N LEU A 7 -0.88 -69.00 2.82
CA LEU A 7 -1.93 -68.15 2.24
C LEU A 7 -2.88 -67.56 3.31
N ILE A 8 -3.21 -68.35 4.34
CA ILE A 8 -4.08 -67.93 5.45
C ILE A 8 -3.40 -66.83 6.29
N LEU A 9 -2.09 -66.93 6.53
CA LEU A 9 -1.35 -65.91 7.28
C LEU A 9 -1.28 -64.58 6.52
N PHE A 10 -1.17 -64.61 5.18
CA PHE A 10 -1.16 -63.41 4.35
C PHE A 10 -2.55 -62.75 4.27
N LEU A 11 -3.62 -63.54 4.21
CA LEU A 11 -5.00 -63.03 4.28
C LEU A 11 -5.34 -62.44 5.67
N LEU A 12 -4.88 -63.05 6.76
CA LEU A 12 -5.08 -62.50 8.11
C LEU A 12 -4.32 -61.18 8.35
N LEU A 13 -3.17 -60.96 7.71
CA LEU A 13 -2.48 -59.66 7.76
C LEU A 13 -3.23 -58.54 7.01
N ILE A 14 -4.00 -58.87 5.96
CA ILE A 14 -4.76 -57.87 5.18
C ILE A 14 -6.01 -57.40 5.93
N CYS A 15 -6.56 -58.21 6.86
CA CYS A 15 -7.72 -57.85 7.67
C CYS A 15 -7.40 -56.97 8.90
N PHE A 16 -6.15 -56.60 9.14
CA PHE A 16 -5.73 -55.76 10.29
C PHE A 16 -5.23 -54.36 9.91
N VAL A 17 -5.62 -53.84 8.74
CA VAL A 17 -5.52 -52.40 8.44
C VAL A 17 -6.77 -51.67 8.99
N TYR A 18 -6.83 -51.59 10.32
CA TYR A 18 -7.68 -50.63 11.03
C TYR A 18 -6.78 -49.51 11.57
N GLY A 19 -7.23 -48.26 11.48
CA GLY A 19 -6.39 -47.07 11.54
C GLY A 19 -5.49 -46.97 12.78
N GLY A 20 -4.22 -47.38 12.64
CA GLY A 20 -3.14 -46.94 13.51
C GLY A 20 -2.72 -45.53 13.08
N ILE A 21 -2.96 -44.54 13.95
CA ILE A 21 -2.50 -43.16 13.77
C ILE A 21 -0.96 -43.20 13.67
N THR A 22 -0.39 -42.64 12.60
CA THR A 22 1.07 -42.50 12.50
C THR A 22 1.56 -41.41 13.45
N GLU A 23 2.79 -41.53 13.92
CA GLU A 23 3.44 -40.51 14.76
C GLU A 23 3.48 -39.13 14.08
N GLU A 24 3.49 -39.10 12.74
CA GLU A 24 3.35 -37.89 11.92
C GLU A 24 1.96 -37.22 12.07
N VAL A 25 0.87 -37.98 12.09
CA VAL A 25 -0.51 -37.45 12.24
C VAL A 25 -0.81 -37.01 13.67
N TYR A 26 -0.16 -37.63 14.67
CA TYR A 26 -0.27 -37.19 16.06
C TYR A 26 0.52 -35.89 16.33
N ASN A 27 1.67 -35.71 15.67
CA ASN A 27 2.56 -34.54 15.83
C ASN A 27 2.28 -33.39 14.83
N GLN A 28 1.24 -33.50 14.00
CA GLN A 28 0.78 -32.39 13.17
C GLN A 28 0.22 -31.26 14.04
N ILE A 29 0.71 -30.04 13.84
CA ILE A 29 0.10 -28.83 14.39
C ILE A 29 -1.17 -28.56 13.54
N PRO A 30 -2.37 -28.49 14.14
CA PRO A 30 -3.59 -28.16 13.41
C PRO A 30 -3.53 -26.73 12.84
N VAL A 31 -3.93 -26.53 11.59
CA VAL A 31 -3.84 -25.24 10.89
C VAL A 31 -5.21 -24.87 10.32
N CYS A 32 -5.94 -24.05 11.07
CA CYS A 32 -7.33 -23.79 10.74
C CYS A 32 -7.52 -22.99 9.45
N GLY A 33 -8.30 -23.55 8.53
CA GLY A 33 -8.56 -23.02 7.19
C GLY A 33 -7.73 -23.67 6.07
N ASP A 34 -7.05 -24.79 6.31
CA ASP A 34 -6.17 -25.45 5.33
C ASP A 34 -6.88 -26.47 4.41
N SER A 35 -8.16 -26.78 4.69
CA SER A 35 -8.99 -27.78 4.00
C SER A 35 -8.67 -29.24 4.32
N VAL A 36 -8.02 -29.52 5.47
CA VAL A 36 -7.59 -30.87 5.93
C VAL A 36 -8.02 -31.15 7.38
N TRP A 37 -9.33 -31.09 7.65
CA TRP A 37 -9.93 -31.38 8.97
C TRP A 37 -9.34 -32.61 9.71
N ASN A 38 -8.81 -32.38 10.91
CA ASN A 38 -8.26 -33.41 11.80
C ASN A 38 -9.18 -33.69 13.01
N GLN A 39 -9.92 -34.80 12.94
CA GLN A 39 -10.89 -35.25 13.96
C GLN A 39 -10.38 -35.37 15.42
N TYR A 40 -9.06 -35.34 15.66
CA TYR A 40 -8.48 -35.45 17.00
C TYR A 40 -8.20 -34.09 17.66
N TYR A 41 -8.11 -33.02 16.87
CA TYR A 41 -7.72 -31.68 17.34
C TYR A 41 -8.70 -30.58 16.92
N GLU A 42 -9.55 -30.84 15.93
CA GLU A 42 -10.40 -29.84 15.28
C GLU A 42 -11.86 -30.31 15.27
N GLN A 43 -12.79 -29.39 15.57
CA GLN A 43 -14.23 -29.61 15.43
C GLN A 43 -14.72 -29.31 14.00
N CYS A 44 -14.01 -28.41 13.33
CA CYS A 44 -14.32 -27.87 12.03
C CYS A 44 -13.03 -27.37 11.38
N ASP A 45 -13.05 -27.17 10.08
CA ASP A 45 -11.96 -26.52 9.36
C ASP A 45 -12.53 -25.60 8.26
N GLY A 46 -12.15 -24.32 8.27
CA GLY A 46 -12.49 -23.30 7.26
C GLY A 46 -13.97 -22.99 6.98
N SER A 47 -14.90 -23.74 7.54
CA SER A 47 -16.34 -23.71 7.20
C SER A 47 -17.11 -22.55 7.85
N ILE A 48 -18.31 -22.26 7.36
CA ILE A 48 -19.16 -21.19 7.91
C ILE A 48 -19.52 -21.52 9.36
N GLY A 49 -19.22 -20.61 10.29
CA GLY A 49 -19.35 -20.84 11.73
C GLY A 49 -18.16 -21.57 12.36
N CYS A 50 -17.07 -21.78 11.64
CA CYS A 50 -15.80 -22.25 12.21
C CYS A 50 -14.94 -21.06 12.68
N THR A 51 -14.46 -21.10 13.91
CA THR A 51 -13.58 -20.08 14.48
C THR A 51 -12.13 -20.25 14.02
N SER A 52 -11.30 -19.21 14.17
CA SER A 52 -9.84 -19.27 13.93
C SER A 52 -9.06 -20.17 14.90
N GLN A 53 -9.74 -20.99 15.68
CA GLN A 53 -9.18 -21.99 16.59
C GLN A 53 -9.71 -23.41 16.27
N CYS A 54 -10.38 -23.58 15.11
CA CYS A 54 -10.98 -24.84 14.66
C CYS A 54 -12.00 -25.44 15.65
N LEU A 55 -12.69 -24.56 16.38
CA LEU A 55 -13.88 -24.84 17.17
C LEU A 55 -15.10 -24.23 16.46
N CYS A 56 -16.26 -24.87 16.54
CA CYS A 56 -17.48 -24.24 16.06
C CYS A 56 -17.88 -23.06 16.96
N ASP A 57 -18.32 -21.98 16.32
CA ASP A 57 -18.70 -20.74 16.98
C ASP A 57 -20.07 -20.87 17.67
N THR A 58 -20.40 -19.86 18.47
CA THR A 58 -21.61 -19.80 19.28
C THR A 58 -22.86 -19.97 18.41
N GLY A 59 -23.68 -20.98 18.73
CA GLY A 59 -24.87 -21.32 17.94
C GLY A 59 -24.59 -22.24 16.74
N TYR A 60 -23.40 -22.83 16.63
CA TYR A 60 -23.10 -23.91 15.69
C TYR A 60 -22.70 -25.20 16.42
N ILE A 61 -22.87 -26.35 15.77
CA ILE A 61 -22.39 -27.66 16.26
C ILE A 61 -21.62 -28.38 15.14
N ALA A 62 -20.52 -29.04 15.50
CA ALA A 62 -19.72 -29.87 14.60
C ALA A 62 -20.53 -31.05 14.03
N ASP A 63 -20.47 -31.25 12.72
CA ASP A 63 -21.17 -32.33 12.02
C ASP A 63 -20.44 -33.68 12.06
N GLY A 64 -19.20 -33.70 12.55
CA GLY A 64 -18.32 -34.88 12.54
C GLY A 64 -17.62 -35.12 11.20
N ASN A 65 -17.62 -34.15 10.28
CA ASN A 65 -16.94 -34.18 8.97
C ASN A 65 -16.19 -32.86 8.67
N GLY A 66 -15.86 -32.07 9.70
CA GLY A 66 -15.16 -30.78 9.55
C GLY A 66 -16.05 -29.56 9.32
N ASN A 67 -17.38 -29.68 9.40
CA ASN A 67 -18.32 -28.57 9.16
C ASN A 67 -19.09 -28.17 10.42
N CYS A 68 -19.33 -26.86 10.56
CA CYS A 68 -20.22 -26.32 11.57
C CYS A 68 -21.66 -26.20 11.05
N GLN A 69 -22.59 -26.97 11.63
CA GLN A 69 -24.02 -26.86 11.35
C GLN A 69 -24.66 -25.81 12.26
N MET A 70 -25.30 -24.82 11.66
CA MET A 70 -26.00 -23.74 12.35
C MET A 70 -27.23 -24.24 13.12
N GLN A 71 -27.28 -23.96 14.42
CA GLN A 71 -28.48 -24.10 15.25
C GLN A 71 -29.25 -22.78 15.31
N CYS A 72 -30.27 -22.67 14.46
CA CYS A 72 -31.23 -21.57 14.51
C CYS A 72 -31.90 -21.49 15.89
N MET A 73 -31.64 -20.43 16.66
CA MET A 73 -32.10 -20.27 18.05
C MET A 73 -33.63 -20.20 18.17
N TYR A 74 -34.27 -19.59 17.18
CA TYR A 74 -35.73 -19.57 16.98
C TYR A 74 -36.31 -20.94 16.55
N GLY A 75 -35.46 -21.88 16.14
CA GLY A 75 -35.86 -23.18 15.60
C GLY A 75 -36.90 -23.07 14.49
N ASP A 76 -37.92 -23.91 14.56
CA ASP A 76 -39.05 -23.94 13.63
C ASP A 76 -40.08 -22.80 13.84
N ALA A 77 -39.75 -21.78 14.66
CA ALA A 77 -40.45 -20.50 14.65
C ALA A 77 -39.89 -19.53 13.61
N CYS A 78 -38.65 -19.71 13.14
CA CYS A 78 -38.15 -18.94 12.01
C CYS A 78 -38.74 -19.46 10.69
N SER A 79 -39.52 -18.63 10.01
CA SER A 79 -40.30 -19.04 8.82
C SER A 79 -39.49 -18.96 7.53
N SER A 80 -38.39 -18.21 7.53
CA SER A 80 -37.40 -18.12 6.44
C SER A 80 -36.26 -19.14 6.55
N GLY A 81 -36.10 -19.77 7.71
CA GLY A 81 -34.79 -20.26 8.17
C GLY A 81 -33.92 -19.11 8.68
N CYS A 82 -33.04 -19.41 9.65
CA CYS A 82 -32.07 -18.45 10.16
C CYS A 82 -30.96 -18.16 9.13
N ILE A 83 -30.34 -16.98 9.22
CA ILE A 83 -29.19 -16.58 8.39
C ILE A 83 -27.88 -16.68 9.20
N LEU A 84 -27.93 -16.23 10.46
CA LEU A 84 -26.98 -16.55 11.54
C LEU A 84 -27.79 -17.19 12.68
N PRO A 85 -27.18 -17.91 13.66
CA PRO A 85 -27.93 -18.64 14.69
C PRO A 85 -29.00 -17.80 15.41
N ASP A 86 -28.71 -16.53 15.62
CA ASP A 86 -29.48 -15.50 16.31
C ASP A 86 -30.26 -14.54 15.36
N ILE A 87 -30.15 -14.69 14.04
CA ILE A 87 -30.82 -13.82 13.05
C ILE A 87 -31.84 -14.58 12.21
N CYS A 88 -33.09 -14.15 12.29
CA CYS A 88 -34.20 -14.59 11.45
C CYS A 88 -34.93 -13.38 10.83
N GLU A 89 -35.29 -13.44 9.54
CA GLU A 89 -35.99 -12.34 8.87
C GLU A 89 -37.50 -12.28 9.18
N ARG A 90 -38.12 -13.45 9.43
CA ARG A 90 -39.59 -13.58 9.55
C ARG A 90 -39.98 -14.67 10.54
N CYS A 91 -40.51 -14.27 11.69
CA CYS A 91 -40.92 -15.22 12.72
C CYS A 91 -42.41 -15.56 12.64
N ASN A 92 -42.72 -16.80 13.03
CA ASN A 92 -44.07 -17.34 13.00
C ASN A 92 -44.90 -16.77 14.17
N ILE A 93 -45.67 -15.73 13.85
CA ILE A 93 -46.69 -15.08 14.70
C ILE A 93 -47.51 -16.07 15.53
N SER A 94 -47.91 -17.23 14.98
CA SER A 94 -48.75 -18.20 15.69
C SER A 94 -48.06 -18.92 16.86
N LYS A 95 -46.73 -18.80 16.97
CA LYS A 95 -45.92 -19.25 18.12
C LYS A 95 -45.62 -18.14 19.13
N GLY A 96 -46.23 -16.96 18.99
CA GLY A 96 -46.09 -15.86 19.94
C GLY A 96 -44.85 -14.99 19.75
N TYR A 97 -44.24 -14.98 18.56
CA TYR A 97 -43.17 -14.05 18.17
C TYR A 97 -43.73 -12.83 17.45
N THR A 98 -43.06 -11.69 17.53
CA THR A 98 -43.32 -10.54 16.64
C THR A 98 -42.95 -10.89 15.19
N SER A 99 -43.53 -10.19 14.21
CA SER A 99 -43.29 -10.44 12.77
C SER A 99 -41.84 -10.22 12.35
N ASP A 100 -41.14 -9.33 13.06
CA ASP A 100 -39.75 -8.90 12.88
C ASP A 100 -38.74 -9.69 13.74
N CYS A 101 -39.19 -10.74 14.44
CA CYS A 101 -38.38 -11.56 15.35
C CYS A 101 -37.80 -10.86 16.60
N GLN A 102 -38.01 -9.55 16.79
CA GLN A 102 -37.35 -8.79 17.86
C GLN A 102 -37.98 -8.96 19.26
N GLY A 103 -39.14 -9.62 19.38
CA GLY A 103 -39.81 -9.82 20.67
C GLY A 103 -40.92 -10.86 20.66
N CYS A 104 -41.64 -10.92 21.79
CA CYS A 104 -42.78 -11.82 21.98
C CYS A 104 -44.11 -11.05 22.01
N GLN A 105 -45.18 -11.68 21.48
CA GLN A 105 -46.52 -11.09 21.40
C GLN A 105 -47.19 -10.96 22.77
N SER A 106 -48.33 -10.24 22.84
CA SER A 106 -49.16 -10.20 24.05
C SER A 106 -49.46 -11.63 24.56
N GLY A 107 -49.36 -11.83 25.88
CA GLY A 107 -49.45 -13.16 26.50
C GLY A 107 -48.20 -14.07 26.38
N TYR A 108 -47.13 -13.67 25.69
CA TYR A 108 -45.87 -14.44 25.57
C TYR A 108 -44.64 -13.66 26.07
N MET A 109 -43.61 -14.34 26.58
CA MET A 109 -42.30 -13.74 26.91
C MET A 109 -41.15 -14.67 26.54
N TRP A 110 -39.92 -14.16 26.59
CA TRP A 110 -38.70 -14.94 26.49
C TRP A 110 -38.55 -15.91 27.68
N PHE A 111 -38.27 -17.18 27.40
CA PHE A 111 -37.89 -18.22 28.36
C PHE A 111 -36.58 -18.86 27.87
N GLY A 112 -35.50 -18.12 28.07
CA GLY A 112 -34.31 -18.15 27.24
C GLY A 112 -34.41 -17.14 26.10
N GLU A 113 -33.27 -16.54 25.80
CA GLU A 113 -33.05 -15.72 24.61
C GLU A 113 -33.42 -16.49 23.33
N GLY A 114 -34.06 -15.83 22.37
CA GLY A 114 -34.58 -16.45 21.15
C GLY A 114 -35.82 -17.37 21.33
N ARG A 115 -36.38 -17.52 22.54
CA ARG A 115 -37.43 -18.51 22.85
C ARG A 115 -38.70 -17.93 23.49
N CYS A 116 -39.67 -17.50 22.68
CA CYS A 116 -40.99 -17.09 23.17
C CYS A 116 -41.83 -18.29 23.66
N LYS A 117 -42.48 -18.17 24.82
CA LYS A 117 -43.50 -19.10 25.35
C LYS A 117 -44.63 -18.32 26.05
N PRO A 118 -45.85 -18.89 26.19
CA PRO A 118 -46.95 -18.22 26.86
C PRO A 118 -46.69 -18.02 28.36
N ILE A 119 -47.18 -16.89 28.89
CA ILE A 119 -47.11 -16.51 30.31
C ILE A 119 -48.40 -16.92 31.01
N LYS A 120 -48.29 -17.30 32.28
CA LYS A 120 -49.39 -17.31 33.24
C LYS A 120 -49.22 -16.11 34.15
N GLU A 121 -49.98 -15.05 33.93
CA GLU A 121 -49.81 -13.79 34.69
C GLU A 121 -50.24 -13.95 36.16
N ASP A 122 -51.01 -14.99 36.48
CA ASP A 122 -51.38 -15.45 37.83
C ASP A 122 -50.24 -16.16 38.58
N GLU A 123 -49.17 -16.59 37.90
CA GLU A 123 -47.94 -17.14 38.52
C GLU A 123 -46.86 -16.06 38.74
N VAL A 124 -47.18 -14.78 38.52
CA VAL A 124 -46.25 -13.64 38.75
C VAL A 124 -46.36 -13.12 40.19
N GLN A 125 -45.20 -12.94 40.81
CA GLN A 125 -45.03 -12.54 42.20
C GLN A 125 -44.14 -11.29 42.30
N THR A 126 -44.24 -10.58 43.42
CA THR A 126 -43.42 -9.42 43.77
C THR A 126 -42.40 -9.76 44.87
N CYS A 127 -41.42 -8.88 45.10
CA CYS A 127 -40.50 -8.96 46.23
C CYS A 127 -41.23 -9.16 47.59
N GLY A 128 -42.33 -8.44 47.81
CA GLY A 128 -43.14 -8.57 49.02
C GLY A 128 -43.89 -9.91 49.10
N MET A 129 -44.47 -10.37 47.99
CA MET A 129 -45.13 -11.69 47.94
C MET A 129 -44.14 -12.83 48.21
N PHE A 130 -42.97 -12.79 47.57
CA PHE A 130 -41.86 -13.71 47.83
C PHE A 130 -41.48 -13.73 49.32
N SER A 131 -41.25 -12.54 49.90
CA SER A 131 -40.83 -12.39 51.30
C SER A 131 -41.84 -12.98 52.28
N ASN A 132 -43.14 -12.84 52.00
CA ASN A 132 -44.21 -13.43 52.80
C ASN A 132 -44.31 -14.96 52.65
N ILE A 133 -44.16 -15.51 51.44
CA ILE A 133 -44.16 -16.96 51.18
C ILE A 133 -42.98 -17.63 51.89
N ILE A 134 -41.77 -17.10 51.68
CA ILE A 134 -40.52 -17.64 52.23
C ILE A 134 -40.47 -17.46 53.75
N GLY A 135 -40.86 -16.29 54.27
CA GLY A 135 -40.94 -16.04 55.71
C GLY A 135 -41.91 -17.00 56.43
N LYS A 136 -42.99 -17.43 55.76
CA LYS A 136 -43.88 -18.48 56.27
C LYS A 136 -43.20 -19.86 56.25
N TYR A 137 -42.59 -20.24 55.11
CA TYR A 137 -41.93 -21.55 54.94
C TYR A 137 -40.86 -21.82 56.01
N PHE A 138 -39.92 -20.90 56.23
CA PHE A 138 -38.88 -21.06 57.26
C PHE A 138 -39.46 -21.11 58.68
N LYS A 139 -40.49 -20.30 58.96
CA LYS A 139 -41.20 -20.29 60.24
C LYS A 139 -41.95 -21.61 60.53
N GLU A 140 -42.50 -22.25 59.50
CA GLU A 140 -43.18 -23.55 59.64
C GLU A 140 -42.18 -24.72 59.82
N LYS A 141 -40.94 -24.58 59.33
CA LYS A 141 -39.84 -25.54 59.58
C LYS A 141 -39.10 -25.30 60.89
N GLY A 142 -39.20 -24.10 61.48
CA GLY A 142 -38.40 -23.69 62.64
C GLY A 142 -36.94 -23.38 62.32
N GLU A 143 -36.65 -23.06 61.06
CA GLU A 143 -35.31 -22.78 60.53
C GLU A 143 -35.07 -21.26 60.43
N GLU A 144 -33.80 -20.83 60.44
CA GLU A 144 -33.42 -19.43 60.22
C GLU A 144 -33.62 -19.04 58.74
N ASN A 145 -34.29 -17.92 58.47
CA ASN A 145 -34.57 -17.48 57.11
C ASN A 145 -33.32 -16.89 56.45
N VAL A 146 -32.58 -17.72 55.71
CA VAL A 146 -31.34 -17.34 54.99
C VAL A 146 -31.53 -16.24 53.94
N PHE A 147 -32.76 -15.89 53.58
CA PHE A 147 -33.08 -14.77 52.69
C PHE A 147 -33.14 -13.41 53.42
N ASN A 148 -33.06 -13.38 54.76
CA ASN A 148 -32.87 -12.17 55.56
C ASN A 148 -31.41 -12.10 56.02
N ILE A 149 -30.62 -11.17 55.49
CA ILE A 149 -29.19 -11.05 55.77
C ILE A 149 -28.93 -9.77 56.58
N GLN A 150 -28.36 -9.94 57.77
CA GLN A 150 -27.97 -8.85 58.66
C GLN A 150 -26.44 -8.78 58.77
N ILE A 151 -25.86 -7.65 58.36
CA ILE A 151 -24.44 -7.33 58.50
C ILE A 151 -24.22 -6.51 59.77
N GLY A 152 -23.14 -6.77 60.50
CA GLY A 152 -22.80 -6.10 61.75
C GLY A 152 -21.31 -6.18 62.09
N GLU A 153 -20.93 -5.88 63.32
CA GLU A 153 -19.52 -5.87 63.75
C GLU A 153 -18.87 -7.26 63.74
N GLU A 154 -19.59 -8.31 64.12
CA GLU A 154 -19.10 -9.69 64.07
C GLU A 154 -18.65 -10.11 62.66
N ALA A 155 -17.73 -11.06 62.57
CA ALA A 155 -17.36 -11.67 61.30
C ALA A 155 -18.51 -12.57 60.81
N ILE A 156 -18.93 -12.40 59.56
CA ILE A 156 -19.96 -13.27 58.96
C ILE A 156 -19.41 -14.69 58.92
N LYS A 157 -20.12 -15.61 59.58
CA LYS A 157 -19.65 -16.98 59.86
C LYS A 157 -19.27 -17.70 58.55
N ASN A 158 -18.34 -18.64 58.65
CA ASN A 158 -17.84 -19.44 57.53
C ASN A 158 -17.27 -18.64 56.34
N GLY A 159 -16.71 -17.44 56.57
CA GLY A 159 -16.12 -16.61 55.51
C GLY A 159 -17.15 -15.98 54.59
N GLY A 160 -18.32 -15.63 55.13
CA GLY A 160 -19.42 -15.03 54.37
C GLY A 160 -20.29 -16.04 53.61
N LEU A 161 -19.99 -17.34 53.66
CA LEU A 161 -20.72 -18.37 52.93
C LEU A 161 -22.11 -18.67 53.53
N ILE A 162 -23.14 -18.45 52.72
CA ILE A 162 -24.54 -18.82 52.98
C ILE A 162 -24.97 -19.82 51.91
N SER A 163 -25.50 -20.98 52.32
CA SER A 163 -26.09 -21.97 51.42
C SER A 163 -27.56 -21.65 51.19
N ILE A 164 -27.96 -21.48 49.92
CA ILE A 164 -29.33 -21.14 49.53
C ILE A 164 -30.04 -22.41 49.06
N PRO A 165 -31.13 -22.84 49.71
CA PRO A 165 -31.86 -24.05 49.33
C PRO A 165 -32.70 -23.83 48.07
N ASP A 166 -32.99 -24.92 47.35
CA ASP A 166 -33.95 -24.92 46.25
C ASP A 166 -35.37 -24.57 46.76
N VAL A 167 -35.91 -23.46 46.25
CA VAL A 167 -37.27 -22.96 46.52
C VAL A 167 -38.11 -22.87 45.24
N SER A 168 -37.66 -23.46 44.12
CA SER A 168 -38.33 -23.43 42.81
C SER A 168 -39.78 -23.91 42.83
N ASN A 169 -40.11 -24.85 43.74
CA ASN A 169 -41.45 -25.39 43.93
C ASN A 169 -42.41 -24.47 44.71
N LEU A 170 -41.91 -23.34 45.24
CA LEU A 170 -42.67 -22.37 46.04
C LEU A 170 -42.78 -20.99 45.34
N VAL A 171 -41.90 -20.73 44.37
CA VAL A 171 -41.58 -19.39 43.87
C VAL A 171 -41.84 -19.34 42.36
N GLY A 172 -42.72 -18.43 41.94
CA GLY A 172 -43.13 -18.22 40.55
C GLY A 172 -42.18 -17.30 39.77
N LEU A 173 -42.71 -16.71 38.69
CA LEU A 173 -42.01 -15.62 38.00
C LEU A 173 -41.99 -14.38 38.91
N GLN A 174 -40.84 -13.75 39.07
CA GLN A 174 -40.66 -12.55 39.89
C GLN A 174 -40.63 -11.30 39.01
N LEU A 175 -41.38 -10.27 39.41
CA LEU A 175 -41.32 -8.92 38.84
C LEU A 175 -40.03 -8.22 39.27
N ASN A 176 -39.16 -7.87 38.30
CA ASN A 176 -37.97 -7.03 38.52
C ASN A 176 -37.76 -6.07 37.34
N ARG A 177 -37.69 -4.76 37.60
CA ARG A 177 -37.59 -3.71 36.56
C ARG A 177 -36.19 -3.11 36.40
N CYS A 178 -35.24 -3.49 37.25
CA CYS A 178 -33.90 -2.92 37.29
C CYS A 178 -32.84 -3.80 36.60
N SER A 179 -33.17 -5.06 36.30
CA SER A 179 -32.31 -5.95 35.51
C SER A 179 -32.31 -5.58 34.02
N GLN A 180 -31.21 -5.90 33.35
CA GLN A 180 -31.07 -5.80 31.89
C GLN A 180 -31.30 -7.14 31.17
N TYR A 181 -31.37 -8.24 31.93
CA TYR A 181 -31.60 -9.58 31.38
C TYR A 181 -33.07 -10.02 31.56
N VAL A 182 -34.00 -9.09 31.39
CA VAL A 182 -35.46 -9.26 31.40
C VAL A 182 -36.07 -8.41 30.29
N ASP A 183 -37.27 -8.75 29.83
CA ASP A 183 -38.01 -7.96 28.84
C ASP A 183 -38.51 -6.64 29.49
N PRO A 184 -38.18 -5.44 28.97
CA PRO A 184 -38.62 -4.17 29.58
C PRO A 184 -40.14 -3.96 29.59
N ILE A 185 -40.86 -4.58 28.65
CA ILE A 185 -42.33 -4.55 28.55
C ILE A 185 -42.93 -5.60 29.49
N LYS A 186 -42.23 -6.72 29.70
CA LYS A 186 -42.65 -7.84 30.56
C LYS A 186 -41.54 -8.20 31.56
N PRO A 187 -41.29 -7.33 32.55
CA PRO A 187 -40.13 -7.38 33.45
C PRO A 187 -40.23 -8.51 34.48
N TYR A 188 -40.23 -9.74 33.99
CA TYR A 188 -40.47 -10.96 34.74
C TYR A 188 -39.32 -11.95 34.50
N THR A 189 -38.87 -12.65 35.54
CA THR A 189 -37.93 -13.77 35.42
C THR A 189 -37.97 -14.68 36.63
N TYR A 190 -37.43 -15.90 36.55
CA TYR A 190 -37.22 -16.72 37.73
C TYR A 190 -36.06 -16.16 38.56
N GLY A 191 -36.29 -15.94 39.83
CA GLY A 191 -35.32 -15.36 40.75
C GLY A 191 -35.73 -15.50 42.20
N VAL A 192 -34.83 -15.11 43.10
CA VAL A 192 -35.03 -15.10 44.55
C VAL A 192 -34.60 -13.75 45.12
N TRP A 193 -35.31 -13.28 46.16
CA TRP A 193 -35.04 -12.00 46.81
C TRP A 193 -34.37 -12.17 48.16
N PHE A 194 -33.48 -11.24 48.50
CA PHE A 194 -32.78 -11.16 49.76
C PHE A 194 -32.98 -9.78 50.37
N LYS A 195 -33.39 -9.74 51.64
CA LYS A 195 -33.44 -8.51 52.42
C LYS A 195 -32.08 -8.29 53.07
N LEU A 196 -31.32 -7.31 52.60
CA LEU A 196 -30.05 -6.88 53.18
C LEU A 196 -30.30 -5.78 54.21
N THR A 197 -29.69 -5.90 55.38
CA THR A 197 -29.72 -4.89 56.46
C THR A 197 -28.35 -4.78 57.11
N SER A 198 -27.99 -3.60 57.63
CA SER A 198 -26.72 -3.42 58.35
C SER A 198 -26.87 -2.65 59.66
N THR A 199 -26.13 -3.06 60.69
CA THR A 199 -26.00 -2.33 61.96
C THR A 199 -24.81 -1.38 61.98
N ILE A 200 -23.97 -1.40 60.96
CA ILE A 200 -22.77 -0.56 60.80
C ILE A 200 -22.74 0.08 59.41
N ASN A 201 -22.06 1.22 59.25
CA ASN A 201 -21.78 1.75 57.92
C ASN A 201 -20.58 0.99 57.32
N THR A 202 -20.80 0.22 56.25
CA THR A 202 -19.75 -0.63 55.66
C THR A 202 -20.00 -0.96 54.19
N PHE A 203 -18.93 -1.14 53.41
CA PHE A 203 -19.03 -1.73 52.08
C PHE A 203 -19.12 -3.26 52.19
N VAL A 204 -20.00 -3.86 51.37
CA VAL A 204 -20.20 -5.30 51.33
C VAL A 204 -20.03 -5.78 49.89
N SER A 205 -19.19 -6.81 49.72
CA SER A 205 -19.04 -7.58 48.50
C SER A 205 -19.97 -8.78 48.54
N ILE A 206 -20.73 -9.00 47.47
CA ILE A 206 -21.69 -10.08 47.30
C ILE A 206 -21.31 -10.84 46.03
N GLU A 207 -21.05 -12.14 46.14
CA GLU A 207 -20.57 -13.01 45.05
C GLU A 207 -21.33 -14.34 45.04
N VAL A 208 -21.54 -14.93 43.87
CA VAL A 208 -22.33 -16.17 43.70
C VAL A 208 -21.44 -17.33 43.25
N ASP A 209 -21.76 -18.55 43.68
CA ASP A 209 -21.08 -19.83 43.41
C ASP A 209 -19.67 -19.95 44.01
N LYS A 210 -18.78 -18.99 43.72
CA LYS A 210 -17.42 -18.92 44.24
C LYS A 210 -16.88 -17.49 44.20
N ARG A 211 -16.10 -17.12 45.23
CA ARG A 211 -15.17 -15.98 45.18
C ARG A 211 -13.96 -16.35 44.31
N TYR A 212 -13.85 -15.73 43.13
CA TYR A 212 -12.74 -15.98 42.20
C TYR A 212 -11.48 -15.23 42.61
N SER A 213 -10.33 -15.92 42.58
CA SER A 213 -9.03 -15.26 42.68
C SER A 213 -8.67 -14.55 41.37
N HIS A 214 -7.83 -13.51 41.43
CA HIS A 214 -7.36 -12.81 40.23
C HIS A 214 -6.65 -13.75 39.24
N GLN A 215 -5.88 -14.73 39.75
CA GLN A 215 -5.21 -15.75 38.94
C GLN A 215 -6.21 -16.59 38.13
N GLU A 216 -7.37 -16.93 38.71
CA GLU A 216 -8.41 -17.69 38.02
C GLU A 216 -9.18 -16.86 36.99
N LEU A 217 -9.41 -15.57 37.27
CA LEU A 217 -10.00 -14.63 36.29
C LEU A 217 -9.08 -14.46 35.06
N GLU A 218 -7.79 -14.30 35.27
CA GLU A 218 -6.81 -14.19 34.18
C GLU A 218 -6.62 -15.52 33.44
N LEU A 219 -6.59 -16.66 34.14
CA LEU A 219 -6.48 -17.98 33.52
C LEU A 219 -7.68 -18.25 32.60
N ALA A 220 -8.91 -18.01 33.07
CA ALA A 220 -10.12 -18.14 32.26
C ALA A 220 -10.11 -17.21 31.03
N ARG A 221 -9.61 -15.97 31.19
CA ARG A 221 -9.45 -15.00 30.10
C ARG A 221 -8.43 -15.45 29.05
N ILE A 222 -7.31 -16.02 29.48
CA ILE A 222 -6.24 -16.53 28.60
C ILE A 222 -6.69 -17.80 27.87
N GLN A 223 -7.33 -18.72 28.58
CA GLN A 223 -7.88 -19.97 28.01
C GLN A 223 -9.17 -19.76 27.20
N LYS A 224 -9.77 -18.55 27.26
CA LYS A 224 -11.07 -18.21 26.67
C LYS A 224 -12.21 -19.13 27.13
N GLN A 225 -12.08 -19.74 28.31
CA GLN A 225 -13.01 -20.74 28.82
C GLN A 225 -14.14 -20.08 29.62
N GLU A 226 -15.39 -20.31 29.23
CA GLU A 226 -16.55 -19.92 30.04
C GLU A 226 -16.67 -20.77 31.31
N ILE A 227 -16.70 -20.10 32.47
CA ILE A 227 -16.91 -20.71 33.80
C ILE A 227 -17.88 -19.88 34.66
N GLY A 228 -18.40 -20.51 35.72
CA GLY A 228 -19.34 -19.91 36.66
C GLY A 228 -20.81 -20.12 36.27
N THR A 229 -21.69 -19.28 36.83
CA THR A 229 -23.15 -19.45 36.75
C THR A 229 -23.79 -18.58 35.66
N LYS A 230 -24.96 -19.01 35.15
CA LYS A 230 -25.78 -18.22 34.20
C LYS A 230 -26.80 -17.32 34.91
N LEU A 231 -26.41 -16.83 36.10
CA LEU A 231 -27.21 -15.95 36.95
C LEU A 231 -26.85 -14.48 36.69
N ALA A 232 -27.68 -13.58 37.20
CA ALA A 232 -27.41 -12.15 37.30
C ALA A 232 -27.88 -11.62 38.66
N MET A 233 -27.34 -10.48 39.07
CA MET A 233 -27.72 -9.81 40.32
C MET A 233 -28.10 -8.36 40.10
N VAL A 234 -29.07 -7.92 40.90
CA VAL A 234 -29.58 -6.55 40.96
C VAL A 234 -29.83 -6.18 42.41
N ILE A 235 -29.61 -4.92 42.79
CA ILE A 235 -30.03 -4.40 44.09
C ILE A 235 -30.94 -3.19 43.89
N GLU A 236 -32.08 -3.21 44.57
CA GLU A 236 -33.11 -2.17 44.59
C GLU A 236 -33.23 -1.58 46.00
N GLN A 237 -33.59 -0.31 46.10
CA GLN A 237 -33.79 0.34 47.41
C GLN A 237 -35.07 -0.13 48.10
N ASP A 238 -36.14 -0.33 47.33
CA ASP A 238 -37.49 -0.56 47.83
C ASP A 238 -38.07 -1.88 47.30
N CYS A 239 -38.64 -2.69 48.19
CA CYS A 239 -39.29 -3.94 47.85
C CYS A 239 -40.71 -3.67 47.35
N GLN A 240 -41.00 -3.98 46.09
CA GLN A 240 -42.36 -3.87 45.57
C GLN A 240 -43.28 -4.90 46.26
N GLU A 241 -44.34 -4.42 46.92
CA GLU A 241 -45.33 -5.28 47.60
C GLU A 241 -46.43 -5.79 46.66
N ASN A 242 -47.04 -4.90 45.87
CA ASN A 242 -48.23 -5.22 45.05
C ASN A 242 -47.92 -5.16 43.54
N LEU A 243 -48.58 -6.01 42.75
CA LEU A 243 -48.51 -5.96 41.28
C LEU A 243 -49.12 -4.64 40.78
N GLY A 244 -48.32 -3.82 40.10
CA GLY A 244 -48.74 -2.50 39.62
C GLY A 244 -47.56 -1.60 39.25
N TYR A 245 -47.86 -0.34 38.91
CA TYR A 245 -46.83 0.69 38.66
C TYR A 245 -46.54 1.47 39.95
N SER A 246 -45.44 1.10 40.63
CA SER A 246 -44.76 2.06 41.50
C SER A 246 -44.06 3.11 40.62
N SER A 247 -44.14 4.38 41.02
CA SER A 247 -43.49 5.51 40.34
C SER A 247 -42.12 5.87 40.95
N SER A 248 -41.62 5.06 41.89
CA SER A 248 -40.44 5.39 42.72
C SER A 248 -39.53 4.18 42.97
N LEU A 249 -39.39 3.27 42.00
CA LEU A 249 -38.44 2.16 42.12
C LEU A 249 -37.02 2.66 41.83
N ILE A 250 -36.13 2.61 42.82
CA ILE A 250 -34.73 3.06 42.69
C ILE A 250 -33.82 1.84 42.50
N CYS A 251 -33.29 1.71 41.28
CA CYS A 251 -32.28 0.73 40.91
C CYS A 251 -30.91 1.20 41.42
N LEU A 252 -30.30 0.48 42.36
CA LEU A 252 -29.03 0.89 42.98
C LEU A 252 -27.81 0.25 42.31
N TYR A 253 -27.86 -1.06 42.04
CA TYR A 253 -26.73 -1.83 41.49
C TYR A 253 -27.20 -2.93 40.54
N LYS A 254 -26.41 -3.26 39.51
CA LYS A 254 -26.68 -4.36 38.56
C LYS A 254 -25.36 -4.96 38.05
N ASN A 255 -25.26 -6.29 37.95
CA ASN A 255 -24.10 -7.00 37.41
C ASN A 255 -24.48 -8.40 36.89
N GLY A 256 -23.84 -8.84 35.80
CA GLY A 256 -24.07 -10.14 35.17
C GLY A 256 -22.83 -10.99 34.91
N GLY A 257 -21.72 -10.73 35.61
CA GLY A 257 -20.45 -11.47 35.51
C GLY A 257 -19.23 -10.67 35.96
N HIS A 258 -18.07 -11.33 36.07
CA HIS A 258 -16.77 -10.65 36.12
C HIS A 258 -16.22 -10.35 34.71
N SER A 259 -16.59 -11.16 33.71
CA SER A 259 -16.26 -10.99 32.29
C SER A 259 -17.09 -11.96 31.43
N LYS A 260 -17.01 -11.86 30.10
CA LYS A 260 -17.59 -12.85 29.17
C LYS A 260 -17.08 -14.29 29.32
N TYR A 261 -16.00 -14.50 30.09
CA TYR A 261 -15.46 -15.83 30.40
C TYR A 261 -15.76 -16.28 31.84
N VAL A 262 -16.19 -15.37 32.71
CA VAL A 262 -16.48 -15.68 34.12
C VAL A 262 -17.84 -15.07 34.46
N ASN A 263 -18.87 -15.88 34.23
CA ASN A 263 -20.27 -15.46 34.18
C ASN A 263 -20.91 -15.29 35.57
N SER A 264 -20.31 -15.82 36.63
CA SER A 264 -20.81 -15.63 38.00
C SER A 264 -20.84 -14.13 38.37
N PRO A 265 -21.98 -13.58 38.81
CA PRO A 265 -22.11 -12.16 39.10
C PRO A 265 -21.48 -11.77 40.44
N ARG A 266 -21.07 -10.50 40.53
CA ARG A 266 -20.59 -9.84 41.76
C ARG A 266 -21.20 -8.44 41.92
N ILE A 267 -21.52 -8.02 43.14
CA ILE A 267 -21.90 -6.63 43.45
C ILE A 267 -21.14 -6.15 44.68
N VAL A 268 -20.62 -4.93 44.61
CA VAL A 268 -20.22 -4.16 45.79
C VAL A 268 -21.30 -3.10 46.06
N THR A 269 -21.80 -3.04 47.29
CA THR A 269 -22.74 -2.01 47.76
C THR A 269 -22.25 -1.37 49.06
N LEU A 270 -22.60 -0.10 49.28
CA LEU A 270 -22.51 0.55 50.58
C LEU A 270 -23.82 0.32 51.34
N LEU A 271 -23.73 -0.18 52.57
CA LEU A 271 -24.86 -0.32 53.49
C LEU A 271 -24.64 0.58 54.71
N GLU A 272 -25.54 1.54 54.88
CA GLU A 272 -25.55 2.45 56.04
C GLU A 272 -26.25 1.81 57.24
N THR A 273 -25.96 2.29 58.45
CA THR A 273 -26.56 1.78 59.69
C THR A 273 -28.08 1.99 59.69
N GLY A 274 -28.84 0.90 59.85
CA GLY A 274 -30.31 0.92 59.83
C GLY A 274 -30.93 0.98 58.42
N SER A 275 -30.11 1.11 57.36
CA SER A 275 -30.61 1.00 55.98
C SER A 275 -31.07 -0.42 55.65
N THR A 276 -31.96 -0.52 54.66
CA THR A 276 -32.37 -1.78 54.04
C THR A 276 -32.16 -1.65 52.54
N GLN A 277 -31.68 -2.72 51.90
CA GLN A 277 -31.63 -2.87 50.45
C GLN A 277 -32.15 -4.27 50.07
N TYR A 278 -32.66 -4.42 48.85
CA TYR A 278 -33.23 -5.68 48.38
C TYR A 278 -32.42 -6.21 47.20
N LEU A 279 -31.72 -7.31 47.43
CA LEU A 279 -30.92 -8.00 46.42
C LEU A 279 -31.78 -9.05 45.71
N PHE A 280 -31.77 -9.04 44.39
CA PHE A 280 -32.44 -10.01 43.53
C PHE A 280 -31.40 -10.84 42.77
N ILE A 281 -31.44 -12.16 42.92
CA ILE A 281 -30.56 -13.10 42.21
C ILE A 281 -31.43 -13.95 41.29
N HIS A 282 -31.14 -13.94 39.99
CA HIS A 282 -32.08 -14.43 38.98
C HIS A 282 -31.42 -15.06 37.75
N SER A 283 -32.19 -15.84 36.98
CA SER A 283 -31.75 -16.34 35.67
C SER A 283 -31.92 -15.28 34.59
N LYS A 284 -31.03 -15.29 33.60
CA LYS A 284 -31.12 -14.40 32.43
C LYS A 284 -32.31 -14.85 31.56
N PHE A 285 -33.24 -13.92 31.25
CA PHE A 285 -34.45 -14.12 30.45
C PHE A 285 -35.32 -15.33 30.83
N ALA A 286 -35.57 -15.58 32.12
CA ALA A 286 -36.38 -16.71 32.62
C ALA A 286 -35.94 -18.10 32.10
N SER A 287 -34.66 -18.27 31.74
CA SER A 287 -34.15 -19.47 31.07
C SER A 287 -34.19 -20.75 31.91
N PHE A 288 -34.16 -20.63 33.23
CA PHE A 288 -34.29 -21.74 34.18
C PHE A 288 -34.84 -21.25 35.53
N GLN A 289 -35.53 -22.12 36.28
CA GLN A 289 -35.86 -21.88 37.69
C GLN A 289 -34.59 -21.98 38.55
N ILE A 290 -34.49 -21.19 39.62
CA ILE A 290 -33.30 -21.11 40.46
C ILE A 290 -33.13 -22.41 41.28
N PRO A 291 -32.03 -23.16 41.11
CA PRO A 291 -31.72 -24.34 41.93
C PRO A 291 -31.11 -23.92 43.29
N GLU A 292 -30.66 -24.88 44.09
CA GLU A 292 -29.76 -24.56 45.22
C GLU A 292 -28.45 -23.92 44.73
N PHE A 293 -27.91 -22.97 45.50
CA PHE A 293 -26.64 -22.30 45.19
C PHE A 293 -25.93 -21.75 46.43
N LYS A 294 -24.69 -21.26 46.24
CA LYS A 294 -23.89 -20.62 47.29
C LYS A 294 -23.84 -19.11 47.08
N LEU A 295 -24.06 -18.36 48.15
CA LEU A 295 -23.92 -16.92 48.22
C LEU A 295 -22.78 -16.58 49.18
N TYR A 296 -21.89 -15.67 48.79
CA TYR A 296 -20.82 -15.15 49.63
C TYR A 296 -21.09 -13.68 49.92
N VAL A 297 -21.31 -13.34 51.19
CA VAL A 297 -21.51 -11.95 51.65
C VAL A 297 -20.39 -11.59 52.59
N ASN A 298 -19.52 -10.66 52.17
CA ASN A 298 -18.30 -10.31 52.89
C ASN A 298 -18.17 -8.78 53.05
N LYS A 299 -17.86 -8.34 54.28
CA LYS A 299 -17.47 -6.94 54.55
C LYS A 299 -16.12 -6.66 53.87
N ILE A 300 -15.98 -5.48 53.26
CA ILE A 300 -14.75 -5.02 52.63
C ILE A 300 -14.48 -3.56 53.03
N THR A 301 -13.22 -3.11 52.97
CA THR A 301 -12.89 -1.71 53.24
C THR A 301 -13.30 -0.81 52.08
N HIS A 302 -12.93 -1.18 50.85
CA HIS A 302 -13.31 -0.44 49.64
C HIS A 302 -13.26 -1.35 48.40
N ALA A 303 -13.97 -0.97 47.34
CA ALA A 303 -13.98 -1.73 46.08
C ALA A 303 -12.59 -1.86 45.43
N CYS A 304 -11.77 -0.80 45.52
CA CYS A 304 -10.43 -0.76 44.91
C CYS A 304 -9.46 -1.81 45.48
N SER A 305 -9.66 -2.24 46.73
CA SER A 305 -8.80 -3.20 47.43
C SER A 305 -9.37 -4.62 47.42
N SER A 306 -10.66 -4.81 47.10
CA SER A 306 -11.29 -6.12 46.95
C SER A 306 -11.44 -6.61 45.50
N SER A 307 -11.57 -5.70 44.53
CA SER A 307 -12.01 -6.00 43.17
C SER A 307 -11.31 -5.13 42.12
N TYR A 308 -10.06 -5.47 41.80
CA TYR A 308 -9.22 -4.77 40.83
C TYR A 308 -8.55 -5.74 39.84
N TYR A 309 -8.09 -5.24 38.70
CA TYR A 309 -7.15 -5.93 37.81
C TYR A 309 -5.72 -5.50 38.14
N ASN A 310 -4.79 -6.44 38.29
CA ASN A 310 -3.38 -6.13 38.50
C ASN A 310 -2.72 -5.83 37.15
N ILE A 311 -1.97 -4.74 37.06
CA ILE A 311 -1.13 -4.44 35.89
C ILE A 311 0.32 -4.64 36.31
N ASP A 312 0.98 -5.62 35.69
CA ASP A 312 2.40 -5.93 35.92
C ASP A 312 3.29 -5.09 35.00
N TRP A 313 4.36 -4.52 35.55
CA TRP A 313 5.39 -3.82 34.80
C TRP A 313 6.07 -4.72 33.77
N ASN A 314 6.19 -6.03 34.01
CA ASN A 314 6.73 -6.96 33.02
C ASN A 314 5.90 -6.97 31.72
N VAL A 315 4.57 -6.77 31.82
CA VAL A 315 3.71 -6.62 30.64
C VAL A 315 3.93 -5.26 30.01
N LEU A 316 3.89 -4.17 30.80
CA LEU A 316 4.06 -2.80 30.31
C LEU A 316 5.42 -2.50 29.66
N SER A 317 6.49 -3.17 30.10
CA SER A 317 7.85 -2.99 29.58
C SER A 317 8.16 -3.86 28.36
N SER A 318 7.38 -4.92 28.12
CA SER A 318 7.51 -5.80 26.95
C SER A 318 6.47 -5.50 25.87
N SER A 319 5.36 -4.85 26.23
CA SER A 319 4.21 -4.63 25.37
C SER A 319 3.28 -3.53 25.90
N ASN A 320 2.38 -3.01 25.07
CA ASN A 320 1.30 -2.15 25.55
C ASN A 320 0.21 -2.99 26.23
N TYR A 321 -0.22 -2.62 27.44
CA TYR A 321 -1.37 -3.23 28.08
C TYR A 321 -2.66 -2.75 27.39
N SER A 322 -3.51 -3.68 26.97
CA SER A 322 -4.79 -3.39 26.31
C SER A 322 -5.87 -4.32 26.86
N SER A 323 -6.95 -3.76 27.41
CA SER A 323 -8.10 -4.52 27.91
C SER A 323 -9.42 -3.90 27.46
N THR A 324 -10.41 -4.74 27.15
CA THR A 324 -11.75 -4.32 26.74
C THR A 324 -12.80 -4.93 27.66
N PHE A 325 -13.71 -4.12 28.18
CA PHE A 325 -14.78 -4.55 29.07
C PHE A 325 -16.14 -3.97 28.69
N ASN A 326 -17.21 -4.70 29.03
CA ASN A 326 -18.60 -4.26 28.87
C ASN A 326 -19.14 -3.70 30.19
N LEU A 327 -20.11 -2.78 30.10
CA LEU A 327 -20.79 -2.17 31.24
C LEU A 327 -21.41 -3.20 32.21
N GLU A 328 -21.92 -4.32 31.70
CA GLU A 328 -22.54 -5.43 32.46
C GLU A 328 -21.62 -6.14 33.48
N TYR A 329 -20.29 -6.00 33.34
CA TYR A 329 -19.28 -6.59 34.22
C TYR A 329 -18.67 -5.58 35.21
N THR A 330 -19.06 -4.32 35.09
CA THR A 330 -18.59 -3.25 35.99
C THR A 330 -19.14 -3.44 37.40
N ILE A 331 -18.55 -2.68 38.34
CA ILE A 331 -19.10 -2.47 39.67
C ILE A 331 -19.29 -0.98 39.89
N ASN A 332 -20.30 -0.59 40.66
CA ASN A 332 -20.45 0.79 41.09
C ASN A 332 -19.38 1.11 42.15
N SER A 333 -18.75 2.27 42.03
CA SER A 333 -17.75 2.74 42.99
C SER A 333 -17.64 4.26 42.98
N ARG A 334 -16.93 4.81 43.95
CA ARG A 334 -16.51 6.22 44.01
C ARG A 334 -15.04 6.29 44.41
N SER A 335 -14.43 7.46 44.32
CA SER A 335 -12.99 7.66 44.55
C SER A 335 -12.74 8.95 45.35
N ILE A 336 -11.51 9.17 45.81
CA ILE A 336 -11.11 10.49 46.36
C ILE A 336 -11.04 11.59 45.27
N CYS A 337 -10.99 11.22 43.98
CA CYS A 337 -11.08 12.17 42.86
C CYS A 337 -12.54 12.56 42.53
N SER A 338 -13.48 11.60 42.61
CA SER A 338 -14.91 11.80 42.37
C SER A 338 -15.75 11.07 43.41
N LYS A 339 -16.54 11.82 44.18
CA LYS A 339 -17.39 11.28 45.27
C LYS A 339 -18.74 10.72 44.80
N ASP A 340 -19.09 10.94 43.54
CA ASP A 340 -20.28 10.36 42.92
C ASP A 340 -20.08 8.86 42.68
N ILE A 341 -21.17 8.08 42.81
CA ILE A 341 -21.14 6.62 42.61
C ILE A 341 -21.37 6.33 41.13
N VAL A 342 -20.31 5.90 40.44
CA VAL A 342 -20.27 5.66 38.99
C VAL A 342 -19.97 4.18 38.71
N LYS A 343 -20.46 3.65 37.58
CA LYS A 343 -20.15 2.29 37.11
C LYS A 343 -18.72 2.27 36.58
N GLY A 344 -17.90 1.30 36.98
CA GLY A 344 -16.54 1.22 36.45
C GLY A 344 -15.77 -0.03 36.86
N LEU A 345 -14.47 0.01 36.60
CA LEU A 345 -13.51 -1.01 37.03
C LEU A 345 -12.25 -0.37 37.62
N TRP A 346 -11.68 -1.05 38.62
CA TRP A 346 -10.42 -0.67 39.25
C TRP A 346 -9.24 -1.43 38.65
N PHE A 347 -8.12 -0.73 38.49
CA PHE A 347 -6.84 -1.29 38.08
C PHE A 347 -5.78 -0.86 39.10
N LYS A 348 -4.87 -1.77 39.45
CA LYS A 348 -3.78 -1.55 40.41
C LYS A 348 -2.44 -1.56 39.69
N LEU A 349 -1.63 -0.53 39.93
CA LEU A 349 -0.26 -0.40 39.41
C LEU A 349 0.68 -0.10 40.58
N ILE A 350 1.89 -0.66 40.57
CA ILE A 350 2.96 -0.30 41.52
C ILE A 350 3.73 0.89 40.92
N GLY A 351 4.31 1.78 41.73
CA GLY A 351 5.22 2.81 41.23
C GLY A 351 6.60 2.25 40.82
N ALA A 352 7.23 2.83 39.80
CA ALA A 352 8.52 2.35 39.26
C ALA A 352 9.40 3.48 38.64
N ASP A 353 9.11 4.74 39.01
CA ASP A 353 9.71 5.98 38.51
C ASP A 353 9.65 6.14 36.97
N GLN A 354 8.62 5.57 36.34
CA GLN A 354 8.34 5.68 34.90
C GLN A 354 7.15 6.60 34.60
N ASN A 355 7.13 7.14 33.38
CA ASN A 355 5.96 7.84 32.82
C ASN A 355 5.10 6.86 32.02
N ILE A 356 3.78 6.93 32.21
CA ILE A 356 2.81 6.14 31.43
C ILE A 356 1.73 7.04 30.83
N GLN A 357 1.18 6.58 29.71
CA GLN A 357 -0.06 7.08 29.14
C GLN A 357 -1.17 6.07 29.42
N ILE A 358 -2.30 6.56 29.93
CA ILE A 358 -3.55 5.82 30.11
C ILE A 358 -4.57 6.44 29.14
N SER A 359 -5.24 5.62 28.34
CA SER A 359 -6.09 6.09 27.23
C SER A 359 -7.32 5.21 27.04
N THR A 360 -8.47 5.82 26.77
CA THR A 360 -9.67 5.12 26.26
C THR A 360 -10.04 5.47 24.83
N CYS A 361 -9.19 6.24 24.12
CA CYS A 361 -9.46 6.77 22.77
C CYS A 361 -9.70 5.68 21.70
N ASN A 362 -9.28 4.44 21.94
CA ASN A 362 -9.49 3.30 21.03
C ASN A 362 -10.77 2.51 21.35
N SER A 363 -11.69 3.07 22.14
CA SER A 363 -13.01 2.49 22.39
C SER A 363 -13.87 2.55 21.11
N PRO A 364 -14.75 1.56 20.87
CA PRO A 364 -15.56 1.48 19.64
C PRO A 364 -16.64 2.56 19.48
N SER A 365 -16.85 3.42 20.48
CA SER A 365 -17.86 4.50 20.46
C SER A 365 -17.54 5.58 21.50
N GLU A 366 -18.09 6.78 21.28
CA GLU A 366 -17.91 7.99 22.08
C GLU A 366 -18.77 7.98 23.36
N TYR A 367 -18.40 7.11 24.30
CA TYR A 367 -19.00 7.01 25.64
C TYR A 367 -18.47 8.08 26.59
N ASP A 368 -19.29 8.50 27.55
CA ASP A 368 -18.88 9.37 28.65
C ASP A 368 -18.04 8.59 29.68
N ILE A 369 -16.73 8.87 29.74
CA ILE A 369 -15.75 8.10 30.53
C ILE A 369 -14.93 9.03 31.43
N SER A 370 -14.73 8.60 32.68
CA SER A 370 -13.76 9.20 33.60
C SER A 370 -12.56 8.27 33.85
N LEU A 371 -11.37 8.86 33.94
CA LEU A 371 -10.15 8.22 34.41
C LEU A 371 -9.70 8.94 35.69
N ASP A 372 -9.90 8.29 36.83
CA ASP A 372 -9.45 8.75 38.14
C ASP A 372 -8.19 7.98 38.56
N LEU A 373 -7.03 8.64 38.59
CA LEU A 373 -5.80 8.07 39.12
C LEU A 373 -5.53 8.57 40.53
N LEU A 374 -5.39 7.61 41.45
CA LEU A 374 -5.13 7.79 42.86
C LEU A 374 -3.76 7.21 43.23
N ALA A 375 -3.13 7.75 44.26
CA ALA A 375 -1.94 7.16 44.89
C ALA A 375 -2.16 6.95 46.39
N VAL A 376 -1.70 5.80 46.87
CA VAL A 376 -1.60 5.41 48.27
C VAL A 376 -0.13 5.18 48.58
N LYS A 377 0.37 5.80 49.65
CA LYS A 377 1.74 5.54 50.10
C LYS A 377 1.77 4.29 50.97
N LEU A 378 2.61 3.32 50.62
CA LEU A 378 2.62 2.00 51.28
C LEU A 378 2.83 2.10 52.80
N SER A 379 3.72 2.99 53.24
CA SER A 379 4.00 3.23 54.67
C SER A 379 2.78 3.61 55.50
N ASP A 380 1.79 4.27 54.91
CA ASP A 380 0.70 4.93 55.65
C ASP A 380 -0.43 3.94 55.99
N TYR A 381 -0.34 2.73 55.40
CA TYR A 381 -1.08 1.53 55.77
C TYR A 381 -0.19 0.44 56.40
N GLY A 382 1.11 0.70 56.62
CA GLY A 382 2.06 -0.29 57.14
C GLY A 382 2.47 -1.38 56.13
N LEU A 383 2.24 -1.13 54.84
CA LEU A 383 2.56 -2.04 53.73
C LEU A 383 3.98 -1.80 53.21
N ASN A 384 4.45 -2.75 52.40
CA ASN A 384 5.65 -2.66 51.57
C ASN A 384 5.37 -3.25 50.17
N GLU A 385 6.34 -3.19 49.27
CA GLU A 385 6.20 -3.61 47.87
C GLU A 385 5.93 -5.12 47.71
N ASN A 386 6.28 -5.95 48.71
CA ASN A 386 6.04 -7.39 48.74
C ASN A 386 4.72 -7.78 49.46
N SER A 387 3.85 -6.81 49.79
CA SER A 387 2.64 -7.06 50.58
C SER A 387 1.47 -7.53 49.69
N GLU A 388 1.14 -8.82 49.76
CA GLU A 388 0.07 -9.43 48.96
C GLU A 388 -1.33 -8.99 49.40
N ASP A 389 -1.59 -8.89 50.70
CA ASP A 389 -2.87 -8.40 51.24
C ASP A 389 -2.88 -6.87 51.35
N ILE A 390 -3.81 -6.27 50.61
CA ILE A 390 -4.07 -4.82 50.58
C ILE A 390 -5.51 -4.48 50.97
N SER A 391 -6.27 -5.44 51.52
CA SER A 391 -7.72 -5.34 51.81
C SER A 391 -8.12 -4.20 52.75
N MET A 392 -7.17 -3.66 53.52
CA MET A 392 -7.35 -2.49 54.39
C MET A 392 -7.24 -1.13 53.69
N ILE A 393 -6.87 -1.07 52.41
CA ILE A 393 -6.78 0.20 51.68
C ILE A 393 -8.18 0.73 51.39
N ASN A 394 -8.40 2.02 51.69
CA ASN A 394 -9.59 2.77 51.33
C ASN A 394 -9.29 3.87 50.29
N CYS A 395 -9.84 3.75 49.09
CA CYS A 395 -9.63 4.75 48.03
C CYS A 395 -10.57 5.96 48.11
N ASP A 396 -11.43 6.02 49.13
CA ASP A 396 -12.33 7.13 49.46
C ASP A 396 -11.82 7.98 50.65
N ASP A 397 -10.79 7.50 51.37
CA ASP A 397 -10.17 8.11 52.56
C ASP A 397 -9.22 9.27 52.17
N ASP A 398 -9.58 10.49 52.55
CA ASP A 398 -8.84 11.73 52.27
C ASP A 398 -7.59 11.91 53.16
N THR A 399 -7.47 11.15 54.25
CA THR A 399 -6.32 11.22 55.17
C THR A 399 -5.13 10.37 54.70
N LYS A 400 -5.36 9.37 53.84
CA LYS A 400 -4.35 8.41 53.38
C LYS A 400 -4.25 8.22 51.86
N THR A 401 -5.26 8.63 51.10
CA THR A 401 -5.29 8.41 49.64
C THR A 401 -5.37 9.75 48.92
N LYS A 402 -4.46 9.96 47.96
CA LYS A 402 -4.33 11.21 47.21
C LYS A 402 -4.87 11.05 45.79
N CYS A 403 -5.77 11.92 45.36
CA CYS A 403 -6.06 12.08 43.93
C CYS A 403 -4.81 12.66 43.22
N ILE A 404 -4.30 11.96 42.21
CA ILE A 404 -3.16 12.39 41.40
C ILE A 404 -3.63 13.16 40.17
N ARG A 405 -4.61 12.61 39.45
CA ARG A 405 -5.19 13.21 38.24
C ARG A 405 -6.57 12.60 37.99
N SER A 406 -7.56 13.44 37.68
CA SER A 406 -8.82 13.01 37.06
C SER A 406 -8.88 13.57 35.63
N ARG A 407 -9.45 12.81 34.69
CA ARG A 407 -9.67 13.22 33.30
C ARG A 407 -10.96 12.65 32.72
N THR A 408 -11.67 13.47 31.95
CA THR A 408 -12.84 13.10 31.12
C THR A 408 -12.65 13.58 29.67
N ASP A 409 -11.40 13.83 29.29
CA ASP A 409 -11.00 14.49 28.04
C ASP A 409 -9.61 13.99 27.59
N GLY A 410 -9.19 14.38 26.38
CA GLY A 410 -7.83 14.16 25.88
C GLY A 410 -7.70 13.30 24.62
N CYS A 411 -8.82 12.84 24.05
CA CYS A 411 -8.87 12.05 22.81
C CYS A 411 -9.20 12.85 21.53
N GLY A 412 -9.70 14.09 21.66
CA GLY A 412 -10.00 14.99 20.55
C GLY A 412 -10.98 16.10 20.97
N GLU A 413 -11.14 17.15 20.15
CA GLU A 413 -11.97 18.33 20.52
C GLU A 413 -13.47 18.02 20.74
N ASN A 414 -13.98 16.96 20.10
CA ASN A 414 -15.38 16.51 20.23
C ASN A 414 -15.51 15.10 20.86
N SER A 415 -14.43 14.58 21.45
CA SER A 415 -14.42 13.23 22.04
C SER A 415 -14.79 13.29 23.51
N LYS A 416 -15.64 12.36 23.95
CA LYS A 416 -15.94 12.08 25.37
C LYS A 416 -14.96 11.10 26.00
N LEU A 417 -14.11 10.47 25.19
CA LEU A 417 -13.11 9.52 25.64
C LEU A 417 -11.95 10.25 26.34
N ALA A 418 -11.41 9.60 27.36
CA ALA A 418 -10.48 10.20 28.30
C ALA A 418 -9.05 9.68 28.10
N ARG A 419 -8.07 10.56 28.30
CA ARG A 419 -6.64 10.23 28.19
C ARG A 419 -5.81 11.07 29.16
N MET A 420 -4.84 10.42 29.81
CA MET A 420 -3.90 11.08 30.70
C MET A 420 -2.47 10.57 30.52
N VAL A 421 -1.51 11.44 30.84
CA VAL A 421 -0.09 11.12 30.96
C VAL A 421 0.35 11.47 32.38
N VAL A 422 1.06 10.55 33.04
CA VAL A 422 1.35 10.57 34.48
C VAL A 422 2.68 9.88 34.80
N SER A 423 3.33 10.30 35.88
CA SER A 423 4.55 9.69 36.41
C SER A 423 4.23 8.85 37.65
N LEU A 424 4.65 7.59 37.69
CA LEU A 424 4.37 6.66 38.79
C LEU A 424 5.60 6.42 39.67
N GLN A 425 5.67 7.08 40.82
CA GLN A 425 6.85 7.11 41.71
C GLN A 425 6.97 5.88 42.60
N THR A 426 8.18 5.35 42.77
CA THR A 426 8.47 4.18 43.62
C THR A 426 8.06 4.40 45.09
N GLY A 427 7.69 3.34 45.80
CA GLY A 427 7.13 3.41 47.17
C GLY A 427 5.65 3.82 47.27
N TYR A 428 5.00 4.13 46.15
CA TYR A 428 3.55 4.33 46.05
C TYR A 428 2.85 3.17 45.35
N LEU A 429 1.63 2.88 45.78
CA LEU A 429 0.68 2.01 45.11
C LEU A 429 -0.39 2.88 44.45
N TYR A 430 -0.59 2.70 43.14
CA TYR A 430 -1.51 3.48 42.34
C TYR A 430 -2.78 2.68 42.04
N PHE A 431 -3.91 3.37 42.10
CA PHE A 431 -5.21 2.83 41.73
C PHE A 431 -5.83 3.72 40.65
N LEU A 432 -6.10 3.14 39.49
CA LEU A 432 -6.87 3.77 38.43
C LEU A 432 -8.32 3.25 38.53
N PHE A 433 -9.29 4.15 38.64
CA PHE A 433 -10.69 3.85 38.40
C PHE A 433 -11.07 4.36 37.01
N VAL A 434 -11.64 3.46 36.20
CA VAL A 434 -12.20 3.79 34.89
C VAL A 434 -13.71 3.79 35.03
N GLY A 435 -14.28 4.99 35.22
CA GLY A 435 -15.71 5.22 35.35
C GLY A 435 -16.39 5.41 34.00
N VAL A 436 -17.66 5.03 33.90
CA VAL A 436 -18.48 5.07 32.68
C VAL A 436 -19.86 5.61 33.03
N ASN A 437 -20.19 6.79 32.54
CA ASN A 437 -21.43 7.52 32.86
C ASN A 437 -22.61 7.14 31.94
N GLU A 438 -22.64 5.89 31.47
CA GLU A 438 -23.64 5.37 30.55
C GLU A 438 -24.67 4.49 31.28
N GLU A 439 -25.94 4.51 30.84
CA GLU A 439 -26.99 3.75 31.52
C GLU A 439 -27.19 2.33 30.96
N TYR A 440 -27.29 2.21 29.63
CA TYR A 440 -27.76 1.00 28.97
C TYR A 440 -26.63 0.05 28.60
N SER A 441 -25.73 0.45 27.70
CA SER A 441 -24.61 -0.37 27.26
C SER A 441 -23.42 0.50 26.88
N ALA A 442 -22.24 0.02 27.24
CA ALA A 442 -20.96 0.57 26.82
C ALA A 442 -19.95 -0.57 26.69
N GLN A 443 -19.06 -0.46 25.71
CA GLN A 443 -17.86 -1.28 25.60
C GLN A 443 -16.65 -0.35 25.60
N VAL A 444 -15.84 -0.42 26.65
CA VAL A 444 -14.69 0.46 26.85
C VAL A 444 -13.41 -0.31 26.62
N LYS A 445 -12.50 0.27 25.84
CA LYS A 445 -11.12 -0.20 25.68
C LYS A 445 -10.19 0.71 26.49
N VAL A 446 -9.33 0.12 27.30
CA VAL A 446 -8.31 0.81 28.10
C VAL A 446 -6.94 0.35 27.60
N ASP A 447 -6.18 1.30 27.09
CA ASP A 447 -4.78 1.14 26.68
C ASP A 447 -3.85 1.85 27.68
N ILE A 448 -2.83 1.14 28.14
CA ILE A 448 -1.83 1.65 29.09
C ILE A 448 -0.43 1.30 28.58
N ASN A 449 0.35 2.34 28.30
CA ASN A 449 1.65 2.25 27.62
C ASN A 449 2.70 3.03 28.43
N THR A 450 3.95 2.58 28.46
CA THR A 450 5.08 3.44 28.81
C THR A 450 5.25 4.54 27.77
N VAL A 451 5.60 5.75 28.19
CA VAL A 451 5.93 6.90 27.31
C VAL A 451 7.09 7.69 27.92
N CYS A 452 7.73 8.57 27.17
CA CYS A 452 8.77 9.48 27.68
C CYS A 452 9.84 8.75 28.53
N THR A 453 10.40 7.66 27.98
CA THR A 453 11.32 6.77 28.67
C THR A 453 12.56 7.53 29.16
N ASN A 454 13.17 7.05 30.25
CA ASN A 454 14.32 7.69 30.90
C ASN A 454 14.13 9.19 31.19
N ASN A 455 12.89 9.62 31.47
CA ASN A 455 12.50 11.03 31.63
C ASN A 455 13.03 11.93 30.50
N CYS A 456 12.80 11.52 29.25
CA CYS A 456 13.24 12.24 28.05
C CYS A 456 14.78 12.39 27.95
N GLY A 457 15.54 11.47 28.54
CA GLY A 457 17.00 11.59 28.64
C GLY A 457 17.47 12.66 29.63
N ASN A 458 16.58 13.17 30.50
CA ASN A 458 16.74 14.35 31.37
C ASN A 458 16.88 15.69 30.64
N ASN A 459 16.87 15.71 29.30
CA ASN A 459 17.06 16.91 28.47
C ASN A 459 15.76 17.39 27.78
N GLY A 460 14.62 17.05 28.36
CA GLY A 460 13.30 17.49 27.92
C GLY A 460 12.22 17.20 28.95
N LEU A 461 11.00 17.63 28.66
CA LEU A 461 9.82 17.46 29.51
C LEU A 461 8.85 16.48 28.85
N CYS A 462 8.26 15.57 29.63
CA CYS A 462 7.20 14.70 29.13
C CYS A 462 5.90 15.51 28.98
N SER A 463 5.48 15.74 27.74
CA SER A 463 4.28 16.49 27.39
C SER A 463 3.03 15.83 27.96
N SER A 464 2.41 16.43 28.96
CA SER A 464 1.23 15.82 29.60
C SER A 464 -0.05 15.86 28.75
N HIS A 465 0.04 16.40 27.53
CA HIS A 465 -0.99 16.40 26.50
C HIS A 465 -0.64 15.47 25.32
N THR A 466 0.59 15.53 24.77
CA THR A 466 0.95 14.70 23.60
C THR A 466 1.49 13.31 23.97
N GLY A 467 1.98 13.10 25.20
CA GLY A 467 2.65 11.86 25.60
C GLY A 467 4.04 11.67 24.96
N LYS A 468 4.62 12.75 24.42
CA LYS A 468 5.95 12.78 23.81
C LYS A 468 6.88 13.70 24.58
N CYS A 469 8.18 13.58 24.35
CA CYS A 469 9.16 14.47 24.92
C CYS A 469 9.23 15.79 24.15
N GLU A 470 9.04 16.90 24.86
CA GLU A 470 9.30 18.27 24.42
C GLU A 470 10.72 18.62 24.86
N CYS A 471 11.65 18.72 23.91
CA CYS A 471 13.08 18.83 24.20
C CYS A 471 13.52 20.27 24.55
N ASN A 472 14.55 20.38 25.37
CA ASN A 472 15.17 21.66 25.74
C ASN A 472 15.89 22.29 24.53
N ASP A 473 16.11 23.61 24.56
CA ASP A 473 16.84 24.33 23.51
C ASP A 473 18.21 23.65 23.20
N GLY A 474 18.41 23.31 21.92
CA GLY A 474 19.61 22.61 21.44
C GLY A 474 19.50 21.09 21.37
N TYR A 475 18.44 20.49 21.91
CA TYR A 475 18.17 19.05 21.83
C TYR A 475 17.05 18.73 20.84
N VAL A 476 17.14 17.58 20.18
CA VAL A 476 16.14 17.05 19.25
C VAL A 476 15.55 15.73 19.75
N LEU A 477 14.33 15.43 19.33
CA LEU A 477 13.64 14.18 19.65
C LEU A 477 14.16 13.04 18.76
N LYS A 478 14.89 12.09 19.35
CA LYS A 478 15.40 10.88 18.69
C LYS A 478 15.16 9.67 19.58
N ASP A 479 14.61 8.60 19.00
CA ASP A 479 14.25 7.35 19.68
C ASP A 479 13.47 7.57 21.00
N GLU A 480 12.43 8.42 20.91
CA GLU A 480 11.54 8.86 22.00
C GLU A 480 12.21 9.65 23.15
N THR A 481 13.50 9.97 23.04
CA THR A 481 14.28 10.74 24.04
C THR A 481 14.84 12.03 23.45
N CYS A 482 15.33 12.95 24.30
CA CYS A 482 15.95 14.19 23.84
C CYS A 482 17.48 14.06 23.81
N SER A 483 18.06 14.16 22.62
CA SER A 483 19.49 14.00 22.34
C SER A 483 20.04 15.23 21.63
N LEU A 484 21.36 15.45 21.70
CA LEU A 484 22.04 16.46 20.89
C LEU A 484 22.07 15.98 19.42
N CYS A 485 22.47 14.72 19.25
CA CYS A 485 22.58 13.99 17.99
C CYS A 485 21.39 14.17 17.04
N GLY A 486 21.58 15.00 16.00
CA GLY A 486 20.56 15.39 15.05
C GLY A 486 20.13 16.86 15.11
N ASN A 487 20.83 17.71 15.87
CA ASN A 487 20.48 19.14 16.08
C ASN A 487 21.08 20.11 15.04
N GLY A 488 21.82 19.60 14.05
CA GLY A 488 22.51 20.37 13.01
C GLY A 488 23.95 20.75 13.35
N LYS A 489 24.57 20.11 14.35
CA LYS A 489 25.96 20.35 14.80
C LYS A 489 26.63 19.02 15.15
N LEU A 490 27.95 19.10 15.40
CA LEU A 490 28.71 18.04 16.05
C LEU A 490 29.02 18.50 17.48
N ASP A 491 28.40 17.86 18.47
CA ASP A 491 28.55 18.23 19.88
C ASP A 491 29.53 17.30 20.65
N GLU A 492 29.86 17.67 21.90
CA GLU A 492 30.85 16.96 22.71
C GLU A 492 30.38 15.56 23.11
N GLY A 493 31.02 14.54 22.54
CA GLY A 493 30.67 13.12 22.72
C GLY A 493 30.14 12.44 21.46
N GLU A 494 29.98 13.19 20.37
CA GLU A 494 29.59 12.67 19.05
C GLU A 494 30.80 12.48 18.14
N GLU A 495 30.72 11.51 17.23
CA GLU A 495 31.78 11.21 16.26
C GLU A 495 31.43 11.74 14.85
N CYS A 496 30.13 11.97 14.58
CA CYS A 496 29.57 12.45 13.31
C CYS A 496 28.10 12.88 13.49
N ASP A 497 27.54 13.80 12.69
CA ASP A 497 26.07 14.00 12.64
C ASP A 497 25.56 14.23 11.21
N LEU A 498 24.65 13.35 10.79
CA LEU A 498 23.95 13.38 9.49
C LEU A 498 22.96 14.54 9.31
N SER A 499 22.66 15.30 10.36
CA SER A 499 21.76 16.46 10.28
C SER A 499 22.43 17.78 9.89
N ILE A 500 23.76 17.83 9.91
CA ILE A 500 24.55 19.02 9.52
C ILE A 500 24.32 19.32 8.03
N GLU A 501 23.95 20.55 7.68
CA GLU A 501 23.62 20.90 6.29
C GLU A 501 24.82 20.70 5.34
N GLY A 502 24.63 19.85 4.33
CA GLY A 502 25.68 19.47 3.38
C GLY A 502 26.62 18.36 3.84
N TYR A 503 26.47 17.84 5.07
CA TYR A 503 27.20 16.67 5.53
C TYR A 503 26.62 15.38 4.92
N SER A 504 27.48 14.42 4.62
CA SER A 504 27.10 13.09 4.12
C SER A 504 28.22 12.09 4.39
N ASP A 505 27.88 11.04 5.15
CA ASP A 505 28.82 10.04 5.64
C ASP A 505 28.12 8.67 5.69
N SER A 506 28.58 7.73 4.85
CA SER A 506 28.00 6.38 4.78
C SER A 506 28.38 5.46 5.95
N LYS A 507 29.29 5.93 6.81
CA LYS A 507 29.84 5.23 7.98
C LYS A 507 29.42 5.87 9.31
N CYS A 508 28.70 6.99 9.26
CA CYS A 508 28.00 7.53 10.42
C CYS A 508 26.71 6.73 10.70
N SER A 509 26.48 6.36 11.96
CA SER A 509 25.21 5.76 12.38
C SER A 509 24.15 6.84 12.68
N ILE A 510 22.88 6.44 12.73
CA ILE A 510 21.78 7.32 13.16
C ILE A 510 21.95 7.85 14.60
N ASN A 511 22.81 7.21 15.39
CA ASN A 511 23.14 7.56 16.78
C ASN A 511 24.37 8.47 16.89
N CYS A 512 24.85 9.10 15.81
CA CYS A 512 25.98 10.04 15.80
C CYS A 512 27.33 9.47 16.29
N ASN A 513 27.42 8.13 16.24
CA ASN A 513 28.65 7.36 16.43
C ASN A 513 29.03 6.73 15.09
N CYS A 514 30.31 6.46 14.87
CA CYS A 514 30.80 5.72 13.72
C CYS A 514 30.32 4.25 13.77
N LEU A 515 30.13 3.65 12.60
CA LEU A 515 29.87 2.22 12.49
C LEU A 515 31.10 1.43 12.98
N TYR A 516 30.86 0.22 13.51
CA TYR A 516 31.91 -0.63 14.04
C TYR A 516 33.05 -0.86 13.04
N GLY A 517 34.28 -0.51 13.43
CA GLY A 517 35.48 -0.57 12.59
C GLY A 517 35.90 0.77 11.97
N PHE A 518 35.14 1.84 12.20
CA PHE A 518 35.45 3.20 11.77
C PHE A 518 35.63 4.13 12.99
N GLU A 519 36.45 5.17 12.83
CA GLU A 519 36.77 6.20 13.83
C GLU A 519 36.59 7.60 13.19
N PRO A 520 36.34 8.66 13.97
CA PRO A 520 36.33 10.03 13.46
C PRO A 520 37.73 10.48 12.98
N LYS A 521 37.84 10.87 11.71
CA LYS A 521 39.06 11.38 11.03
C LYS A 521 38.74 12.65 10.24
N SER A 522 39.65 13.62 10.22
CA SER A 522 39.48 14.83 9.41
C SER A 522 39.99 14.61 8.00
N ILE A 523 39.07 14.40 7.05
CA ILE A 523 39.37 14.18 5.63
C ILE A 523 39.04 15.46 4.88
N ASN A 524 40.01 16.04 4.16
CA ASN A 524 39.88 17.35 3.49
C ASN A 524 39.35 18.50 4.40
N GLY A 525 39.56 18.39 5.72
CA GLY A 525 39.10 19.39 6.70
C GLY A 525 37.67 19.20 7.23
N ILE A 526 36.98 18.12 6.85
CA ILE A 526 35.68 17.70 7.41
C ILE A 526 35.89 16.44 8.24
N LEU A 527 35.36 16.40 9.47
CA LEU A 527 35.40 15.19 10.30
C LEU A 527 34.43 14.14 9.73
N LYS A 528 34.90 12.92 9.47
CA LYS A 528 34.14 11.79 8.90
C LYS A 528 34.52 10.48 9.57
N CYS A 529 33.62 9.51 9.57
CA CYS A 529 33.88 8.15 10.03
C CYS A 529 34.69 7.34 8.98
N ALA A 530 35.96 7.08 9.26
CA ALA A 530 36.87 6.37 8.36
C ALA A 530 37.73 5.34 9.11
N VAL A 531 38.45 4.47 8.40
CA VAL A 531 39.40 3.56 9.07
C VAL A 531 40.52 4.34 9.76
N SER A 532 41.09 3.78 10.83
CA SER A 532 41.94 4.53 11.77
C SER A 532 43.22 5.11 11.13
N THR A 533 43.66 4.54 10.01
CA THR A 533 44.82 4.92 9.18
C THR A 533 44.52 5.96 8.08
N CYS A 534 43.25 6.28 7.80
CA CYS A 534 42.87 7.01 6.58
C CYS A 534 43.45 8.44 6.47
N ASP A 535 43.81 8.85 5.25
CA ASP A 535 44.42 10.14 4.87
C ASP A 535 45.86 10.32 5.44
N ASN A 536 46.64 9.23 5.53
CA ASN A 536 48.02 9.25 6.08
C ASN A 536 49.14 9.34 5.04
N GLY A 537 48.82 9.26 3.74
CA GLY A 537 49.80 9.26 2.65
C GLY A 537 50.45 7.89 2.39
N LYS A 538 49.84 6.81 2.90
CA LYS A 538 50.19 5.41 2.65
C LYS A 538 48.92 4.59 2.64
N VAL A 539 48.84 3.62 1.73
CA VAL A 539 47.75 2.66 1.69
C VAL A 539 48.07 1.48 2.60
N ASP A 540 47.32 1.35 3.69
CA ASP A 540 47.44 0.30 4.71
C ASP A 540 46.51 -0.90 4.44
N GLU A 541 46.65 -1.99 5.19
CA GLU A 541 46.08 -3.33 4.87
C GLU A 541 44.53 -3.37 4.80
N PHE A 542 43.84 -2.38 5.37
CA PHE A 542 42.37 -2.30 5.41
C PHE A 542 41.77 -1.21 4.51
N GLU A 543 42.60 -0.58 3.66
CA GLU A 543 42.19 0.52 2.79
C GLU A 543 42.03 0.07 1.33
N GLU A 544 41.03 0.63 0.64
CA GLU A 544 40.92 0.47 -0.82
C GLU A 544 41.66 1.57 -1.58
N CYS A 545 41.85 2.71 -0.91
CA CYS A 545 42.43 3.93 -1.41
C CYS A 545 42.85 4.85 -0.25
N ASP A 546 43.73 5.81 -0.51
CA ASP A 546 44.22 6.82 0.44
C ASP A 546 44.32 8.19 -0.28
N GLY A 547 43.18 8.86 -0.42
CA GLY A 547 43.03 10.19 -1.05
C GLY A 547 42.78 10.18 -2.58
N GLY A 548 42.98 11.33 -3.23
CA GLY A 548 42.88 11.43 -4.69
C GLY A 548 41.48 11.21 -5.29
N TYR A 549 41.42 10.82 -6.58
CA TYR A 549 40.16 10.68 -7.32
C TYR A 549 39.36 9.44 -6.89
N GLY A 550 38.06 9.60 -6.68
CA GLY A 550 37.13 8.49 -6.39
C GLY A 550 37.19 7.90 -4.98
N CYS A 551 38.13 8.33 -4.16
CA CYS A 551 38.30 7.87 -2.79
C CYS A 551 37.53 8.76 -1.79
N ASP A 552 36.79 8.15 -0.86
CA ASP A 552 36.19 8.85 0.27
C ASP A 552 36.02 7.87 1.45
N HIS A 553 36.31 8.28 2.69
CA HIS A 553 36.41 7.39 3.86
C HIS A 553 37.41 6.21 3.66
N CYS A 554 38.41 6.38 2.78
CA CYS A 554 39.37 5.35 2.32
C CYS A 554 38.76 4.09 1.68
N VAL A 555 37.55 4.24 1.11
CA VAL A 555 36.90 3.27 0.21
C VAL A 555 36.58 3.92 -1.14
N CYS A 556 36.42 3.11 -2.19
CA CYS A 556 36.09 3.64 -3.51
C CYS A 556 34.59 3.93 -3.65
N VAL A 557 34.24 5.17 -4.01
CA VAL A 557 32.86 5.69 -4.04
C VAL A 557 32.45 6.20 -5.43
N ASN A 558 31.19 6.64 -5.58
CA ASN A 558 30.70 7.44 -6.72
C ASN A 558 31.03 6.86 -8.12
N GLY A 559 30.77 5.56 -8.32
CA GLY A 559 31.00 4.91 -9.61
C GLY A 559 32.47 4.62 -9.90
N THR A 560 33.28 4.39 -8.86
CA THR A 560 34.65 3.88 -8.96
C THR A 560 34.79 2.49 -8.32
N LYS A 561 35.95 1.86 -8.47
CA LYS A 561 36.34 0.54 -7.96
C LYS A 561 37.81 0.60 -7.50
N LYS A 562 38.21 -0.32 -6.62
CA LYS A 562 39.61 -0.45 -6.22
C LYS A 562 40.50 -1.09 -7.28
N TYR A 563 41.77 -0.70 -7.28
CA TYR A 563 42.85 -1.40 -7.96
C TYR A 563 43.14 -2.75 -7.28
N ALA A 564 43.68 -3.73 -8.01
CA ALA A 564 44.05 -5.05 -7.49
C ALA A 564 45.25 -4.98 -6.52
N LYS A 565 46.10 -3.97 -6.68
CA LYS A 565 46.93 -3.43 -5.60
C LYS A 565 46.48 -2.01 -5.33
N ALA A 566 45.93 -1.77 -4.14
CA ALA A 566 45.41 -0.46 -3.75
C ALA A 566 46.50 0.64 -3.83
N ARG A 567 46.06 1.85 -4.19
CA ARG A 567 46.87 3.04 -4.51
C ARG A 567 46.16 4.25 -3.89
N ASN A 568 46.74 5.46 -3.93
CA ASN A 568 46.07 6.64 -3.36
C ASN A 568 44.65 6.83 -3.91
N GLY A 569 44.46 6.92 -5.23
CA GLY A 569 43.12 7.04 -5.85
C GLY A 569 42.47 5.73 -6.30
N CYS A 570 41.21 5.83 -6.76
CA CYS A 570 40.38 4.74 -7.28
C CYS A 570 40.26 4.73 -8.82
N MET A 571 39.90 3.58 -9.37
CA MET A 571 39.72 3.30 -10.80
C MET A 571 38.25 3.49 -11.21
N LEU A 572 37.95 3.95 -12.43
CA LEU A 572 36.56 4.10 -12.89
C LEU A 572 35.82 2.74 -12.91
N SER A 573 34.52 2.74 -12.57
CA SER A 573 33.73 1.49 -12.54
C SER A 573 33.39 0.94 -13.93
N THR A 574 33.54 1.74 -14.99
CA THR A 574 33.53 1.32 -16.39
C THR A 574 34.69 0.39 -16.74
N CYS A 575 35.83 0.53 -16.05
CA CYS A 575 37.03 -0.25 -16.34
C CYS A 575 36.77 -1.77 -16.26
N GLY A 576 37.25 -2.47 -17.31
CA GLY A 576 37.01 -3.86 -17.65
C GLY A 576 35.90 -4.11 -18.68
N ASN A 577 35.25 -3.10 -19.28
CA ASN A 577 34.08 -3.30 -20.16
C ASN A 577 34.37 -3.52 -21.66
N ARG A 578 35.63 -3.37 -22.08
CA ARG A 578 36.15 -3.40 -23.45
C ARG A 578 35.70 -2.24 -24.34
N LYS A 579 35.49 -1.07 -23.77
CA LYS A 579 35.27 0.21 -24.47
C LYS A 579 36.06 1.31 -23.78
N TRP A 580 36.75 2.13 -24.56
CA TRP A 580 37.39 3.32 -24.01
C TRP A 580 36.32 4.33 -23.57
N ASP A 581 36.15 4.50 -22.26
CA ASP A 581 35.29 5.52 -21.68
C ASP A 581 36.11 6.75 -21.23
N GLU A 582 35.45 7.91 -21.11
CA GLU A 582 36.14 9.20 -20.93
C GLU A 582 36.76 9.35 -19.53
N GLY A 583 38.09 9.20 -19.47
CA GLY A 583 38.88 9.22 -18.23
C GLY A 583 39.86 8.04 -18.13
N GLU A 584 39.70 7.02 -18.97
CA GLU A 584 40.58 5.84 -19.03
C GLU A 584 41.69 6.05 -20.08
N GLU A 585 42.85 5.38 -19.95
CA GLU A 585 43.83 5.34 -21.05
C GLU A 585 43.50 4.24 -22.06
N CYS A 586 42.94 3.13 -21.56
CA CYS A 586 42.57 1.91 -22.28
C CYS A 586 41.53 1.13 -21.46
N ASP A 587 40.90 0.10 -22.04
CA ASP A 587 39.86 -0.71 -21.36
C ASP A 587 39.92 -2.22 -21.70
N GLY A 588 41.13 -2.71 -21.96
CA GLY A 588 41.42 -4.12 -22.19
C GLY A 588 41.83 -4.45 -23.62
N GLY A 589 43.03 -5.01 -23.74
CA GLY A 589 43.70 -5.36 -24.99
C GLY A 589 45.20 -5.52 -24.73
N ASP A 590 46.00 -5.64 -25.79
CA ASP A 590 47.46 -5.66 -25.64
C ASP A 590 47.95 -4.33 -25.04
N GLY A 591 48.93 -4.42 -24.15
CA GLY A 591 49.53 -3.26 -23.49
C GLY A 591 48.67 -2.55 -22.43
N CYS A 592 47.46 -3.02 -22.12
CA CYS A 592 46.55 -2.42 -21.15
C CYS A 592 46.46 -3.24 -19.85
N ILE A 593 46.66 -2.62 -18.69
CA ILE A 593 46.46 -3.23 -17.37
C ILE A 593 45.83 -2.18 -16.44
N GLU A 594 44.77 -2.52 -15.70
CA GLU A 594 44.05 -1.61 -14.79
C GLU A 594 43.64 -0.26 -15.44
N CYS A 595 43.30 -0.32 -16.74
CA CYS A 595 42.95 0.83 -17.60
C CYS A 595 44.07 1.87 -17.80
N GLU A 596 45.32 1.51 -17.49
CA GLU A 596 46.55 2.26 -17.74
C GLU A 596 47.41 1.60 -18.84
N CYS A 597 47.94 2.39 -19.78
CA CYS A 597 48.82 1.88 -20.82
C CYS A 597 50.23 1.61 -20.27
N GLN A 598 50.70 0.38 -20.46
CA GLN A 598 51.95 -0.09 -19.88
C GLN A 598 53.18 0.53 -20.56
N PRO A 599 54.33 0.69 -19.87
CA PRO A 599 55.51 1.37 -20.41
C PRO A 599 55.95 0.85 -21.78
N GLY A 600 56.02 1.76 -22.77
CA GLY A 600 56.30 1.44 -24.18
C GLY A 600 55.05 1.32 -25.07
N TRP A 601 53.86 1.37 -24.48
CA TRP A 601 52.56 1.45 -25.16
C TRP A 601 51.93 2.83 -24.95
N TYR A 602 51.01 3.21 -25.85
CA TYR A 602 50.41 4.55 -25.90
C TYR A 602 48.90 4.47 -26.09
N SER A 603 48.14 5.32 -25.40
CA SER A 603 46.69 5.42 -25.57
C SER A 603 46.30 5.95 -26.96
N GLN A 604 45.38 5.23 -27.60
CA GLN A 604 44.83 5.55 -28.91
C GLN A 604 43.34 5.95 -28.87
N ASN A 605 42.79 6.26 -27.68
CA ASN A 605 41.35 6.43 -27.44
C ASN A 605 40.57 5.17 -27.85
N LYS A 606 41.04 4.01 -27.37
CA LYS A 606 40.54 2.66 -27.67
C LYS A 606 40.75 1.74 -26.47
N ALA A 607 40.05 0.61 -26.45
CA ALA A 607 40.22 -0.39 -25.41
C ALA A 607 41.66 -0.97 -25.39
N ASP A 608 42.29 -1.11 -26.56
CA ASP A 608 43.68 -1.51 -26.74
C ASP A 608 44.67 -0.32 -26.72
N CYS A 609 45.82 -0.53 -26.07
CA CYS A 609 46.97 0.38 -26.23
C CYS A 609 47.75 -0.01 -27.49
N SER A 610 48.51 0.93 -28.06
CA SER A 610 49.39 0.62 -29.19
C SER A 610 50.86 0.84 -28.85
N SER A 611 51.73 -0.10 -29.23
CA SER A 611 53.19 0.06 -29.19
C SER A 611 53.71 1.11 -30.18
N MET A 612 52.86 1.65 -31.05
CA MET A 612 53.16 2.78 -31.94
C MET A 612 52.52 4.07 -31.40
N SER A 613 53.34 5.11 -31.21
CA SER A 613 52.85 6.41 -30.74
C SER A 613 52.04 7.15 -31.81
N LYS A 614 51.10 8.01 -31.38
CA LYS A 614 50.27 8.87 -32.25
C LYS A 614 51.05 9.66 -33.31
N GLY A 615 52.31 10.02 -33.03
CA GLY A 615 53.19 10.69 -33.99
C GLY A 615 53.59 9.80 -35.17
N ILE A 616 53.87 8.51 -34.93
CA ILE A 616 54.32 7.57 -35.97
C ILE A 616 53.14 7.09 -36.81
N THR A 617 51.98 6.82 -36.20
CA THR A 617 50.76 6.49 -36.95
C THR A 617 50.28 7.67 -37.80
N ASN A 618 50.33 8.91 -37.28
CA ASN A 618 50.09 10.10 -38.11
C ASN A 618 51.12 10.25 -39.23
N PHE A 619 52.42 10.04 -38.98
CA PHE A 619 53.44 10.14 -40.03
C PHE A 619 53.20 9.13 -41.16
N LEU A 620 52.79 7.89 -40.83
CA LEU A 620 52.41 6.89 -41.83
C LEU A 620 51.11 7.26 -42.56
N PHE A 621 50.07 7.70 -41.84
CA PHE A 621 48.78 8.03 -42.44
C PHE A 621 48.85 9.28 -43.34
N TRP A 622 49.53 10.34 -42.90
CA TRP A 622 49.75 11.54 -43.70
C TRP A 622 50.82 11.33 -44.78
N GLY A 623 51.87 10.53 -44.55
CA GLY A 623 52.89 10.24 -45.54
C GLY A 623 52.36 9.39 -46.69
N ILE A 624 51.75 8.24 -46.38
CA ILE A 624 51.10 7.37 -47.37
C ILE A 624 49.89 8.10 -47.96
N GLY A 625 49.12 8.84 -47.15
CA GLY A 625 48.01 9.67 -47.60
C GLY A 625 48.43 10.74 -48.60
N SER A 626 49.54 11.46 -48.37
CA SER A 626 50.08 12.43 -49.34
C SER A 626 50.62 11.76 -50.60
N ILE A 627 51.26 10.59 -50.50
CA ILE A 627 51.71 9.83 -51.68
C ILE A 627 50.50 9.35 -52.50
N ILE A 628 49.47 8.81 -51.85
CA ILE A 628 48.21 8.43 -52.50
C ILE A 628 47.48 9.65 -53.05
N TYR A 629 47.51 10.81 -52.37
CA TYR A 629 46.91 12.06 -52.85
C TYR A 629 47.64 12.63 -54.06
N ILE A 630 48.97 12.52 -54.12
CA ILE A 630 49.79 12.88 -55.28
C ILE A 630 49.57 11.89 -56.44
N ILE A 631 49.52 10.59 -56.16
CA ILE A 631 49.18 9.57 -57.17
C ILE A 631 47.75 9.75 -57.66
N PHE A 632 46.81 10.12 -56.78
CA PHE A 632 45.44 10.46 -57.13
C PHE A 632 45.41 11.75 -57.95
N TYR A 633 46.19 12.78 -57.63
CA TYR A 633 46.31 13.98 -58.46
C TYR A 633 47.00 13.72 -59.80
N ILE A 634 47.93 12.77 -59.90
CA ILE A 634 48.54 12.35 -61.17
C ILE A 634 47.58 11.48 -61.97
N LEU A 635 46.82 10.59 -61.33
CA LEU A 635 45.75 9.82 -61.96
C LEU A 635 44.57 10.71 -62.35
N LEU A 636 44.29 11.79 -61.62
CA LEU A 636 43.28 12.80 -61.88
C LEU A 636 43.80 13.88 -62.85
N LEU A 637 45.12 14.05 -63.02
CA LEU A 637 45.73 14.81 -64.12
C LEU A 637 45.78 13.97 -65.40
N LEU A 638 46.06 12.68 -65.31
CA LEU A 638 45.93 11.74 -66.43
C LEU A 638 44.46 11.53 -66.78
N LEU A 639 43.56 11.53 -65.80
CA LEU A 639 42.12 11.69 -65.94
C LEU A 639 41.74 13.19 -65.89
N ILE A 640 42.65 14.11 -66.29
CA ILE A 640 42.47 15.51 -66.79
C ILE A 640 43.31 15.73 -68.09
N LEU A 641 43.84 14.66 -68.70
CA LEU A 641 44.38 14.61 -70.07
C LEU A 641 43.66 13.53 -70.91
N PHE A 642 43.16 12.52 -70.23
CA PHE A 642 41.96 11.73 -70.47
C PHE A 642 40.78 12.18 -69.55
N ILE A 643 40.96 13.29 -68.80
CA ILE A 643 40.02 14.44 -68.83
C ILE A 643 40.64 15.64 -69.65
N TYR A 644 41.30 15.38 -70.81
CA TYR A 644 41.79 16.27 -71.95
C TYR A 644 41.12 16.04 -73.34
N TYR A 645 41.10 14.79 -73.80
CA TYR A 645 40.95 14.50 -75.25
C TYR A 645 39.49 14.49 -75.80
N HIS A 646 38.55 13.91 -75.05
CA HIS A 646 37.18 13.54 -75.47
C HIS A 646 36.05 14.62 -75.41
N LEU A 647 36.31 15.95 -75.27
CA LEU A 647 35.47 17.23 -75.20
C LEU A 647 36.09 18.17 -76.22
N ILE A 648 37.39 18.09 -76.52
CA ILE A 648 37.80 18.42 -77.89
C ILE A 648 37.05 17.50 -78.89
N LYS A 649 36.71 16.28 -78.47
CA LYS A 649 35.75 15.38 -79.16
C LYS A 649 34.27 15.67 -78.82
N GLN A 650 33.87 15.71 -77.54
CA GLN A 650 32.48 15.91 -77.07
C GLN A 650 31.95 17.32 -77.30
N ILE A 651 32.68 18.44 -77.14
CA ILE A 651 32.17 19.79 -77.50
C ILE A 651 31.86 19.86 -79.01
N LYS A 652 32.58 19.09 -79.83
CA LYS A 652 32.26 18.91 -81.26
C LYS A 652 31.02 18.02 -81.53
N GLN A 653 30.36 17.51 -80.49
CA GLN A 653 29.10 16.76 -80.54
C GLN A 653 27.99 17.45 -79.70
N GLU A 654 28.31 17.96 -78.51
CA GLU A 654 27.40 18.60 -77.54
C GLU A 654 26.84 19.94 -78.00
N ILE A 655 27.55 20.65 -78.90
CA ILE A 655 26.98 21.79 -79.65
C ILE A 655 25.72 21.39 -80.45
N ASN A 656 25.52 20.11 -80.76
CA ASN A 656 24.30 19.60 -81.39
C ASN A 656 23.31 18.92 -80.41
N ASP A 657 23.76 18.42 -79.26
CA ASP A 657 22.95 17.53 -78.39
C ASP A 657 22.44 18.17 -77.07
N GLU A 658 23.01 19.29 -76.58
CA GLU A 658 22.52 19.94 -75.34
C GLU A 658 21.43 21.01 -75.55
N LYS A 659 20.95 21.15 -76.79
CA LYS A 659 19.50 21.31 -76.97
C LYS A 659 18.82 19.98 -76.60
N LEU A 660 18.50 19.73 -75.31
CA LEU A 660 17.35 18.90 -74.88
C LEU A 660 17.12 18.83 -73.34
N ILE A 661 16.45 19.87 -72.81
CA ILE A 661 15.48 19.84 -71.70
C ILE A 661 15.98 19.43 -70.29
N ILE A 662 16.00 20.42 -69.40
CA ILE A 662 15.49 20.32 -68.02
C ILE A 662 14.22 21.19 -68.00
N PHE A 663 13.05 20.64 -67.62
CA PHE A 663 11.89 21.45 -67.22
C PHE A 663 11.01 20.71 -66.21
N GLU A 664 10.81 21.36 -65.06
CA GLU A 664 9.59 21.18 -64.26
C GLU A 664 8.45 21.93 -64.95
N ASN A 665 7.19 21.49 -64.77
CA ASN A 665 5.99 22.06 -65.42
C ASN A 665 6.06 22.13 -66.97
N THR A 666 6.09 20.98 -67.65
CA THR A 666 5.85 20.90 -69.11
C THR A 666 4.57 20.12 -69.41
N ILE A 667 3.61 20.76 -70.08
CA ILE A 667 2.46 20.09 -70.68
C ILE A 667 2.94 19.36 -71.93
N ILE A 668 2.87 18.02 -71.96
CA ILE A 668 3.26 17.22 -73.13
C ILE A 668 2.02 16.97 -74.02
N PRO A 669 1.89 17.64 -75.19
CA PRO A 669 0.76 17.42 -76.08
C PRO A 669 0.76 15.99 -76.64
N PHE A 670 -0.44 15.49 -76.96
CA PHE A 670 -0.63 14.13 -77.47
C PHE A 670 -0.67 14.09 -79.00
N ASP A 671 0.37 13.51 -79.60
CA ASP A 671 0.38 13.18 -81.03
C ASP A 671 -0.56 11.99 -81.32
N LYS A 672 -1.46 12.21 -82.29
CA LYS A 672 -2.49 11.26 -82.70
C LYS A 672 -2.08 10.41 -83.91
N THR A 673 -0.93 10.68 -84.55
CA THR A 673 -0.58 10.11 -85.86
C THR A 673 -0.33 8.60 -85.88
N ASN A 674 0.12 8.01 -84.76
CA ASN A 674 0.34 6.56 -84.61
C ASN A 674 -0.38 5.94 -83.39
N SER A 675 -1.32 6.66 -82.77
CA SER A 675 -2.00 6.22 -81.55
C SER A 675 -3.27 5.39 -81.82
N GLN A 676 -3.37 4.18 -81.26
CA GLN A 676 -4.61 3.41 -81.25
C GLN A 676 -5.43 3.69 -79.98
N TYR A 677 -6.69 4.08 -80.13
CA TYR A 677 -7.61 4.28 -78.99
C TYR A 677 -8.06 2.93 -78.43
N ILE A 678 -7.93 2.76 -77.11
CA ILE A 678 -8.44 1.61 -76.35
C ILE A 678 -9.75 2.03 -75.68
N ASP A 679 -10.83 1.27 -75.86
CA ASP A 679 -12.10 1.52 -75.16
C ASP A 679 -12.02 1.02 -73.71
N LEU A 680 -11.99 1.94 -72.75
CA LEU A 680 -11.96 1.66 -71.31
C LEU A 680 -13.24 1.00 -70.77
N LYS A 681 -14.26 0.76 -71.62
CA LYS A 681 -15.44 -0.05 -71.29
C LYS A 681 -15.24 -1.56 -71.48
N GLN A 682 -14.14 -1.99 -72.11
CA GLN A 682 -13.77 -3.40 -72.21
C GLN A 682 -12.66 -3.74 -71.20
N GLN A 683 -12.75 -4.90 -70.53
CA GLN A 683 -11.72 -5.34 -69.59
C GLN A 683 -10.40 -5.59 -70.33
N ASN A 684 -9.33 -4.94 -69.86
CA ASN A 684 -8.00 -5.04 -70.42
C ASN A 684 -7.11 -5.89 -69.49
N PRO A 685 -6.46 -6.97 -69.97
CA PRO A 685 -5.65 -7.85 -69.12
C PRO A 685 -4.27 -7.30 -68.76
N TYR A 686 -3.86 -6.15 -69.33
CA TYR A 686 -2.55 -5.54 -69.09
C TYR A 686 -2.60 -4.46 -68.00
N PHE A 687 -3.65 -3.63 -67.98
CA PHE A 687 -3.82 -2.52 -67.04
C PHE A 687 -5.30 -2.25 -66.74
N SER A 688 -5.59 -1.58 -65.63
CA SER A 688 -6.93 -1.14 -65.27
C SER A 688 -6.93 0.23 -64.60
N PHE A 689 -7.98 1.02 -64.82
CA PHE A 689 -8.27 2.27 -64.12
C PHE A 689 -9.43 2.07 -63.15
N SER A 690 -9.45 2.78 -62.01
CA SER A 690 -10.57 2.72 -61.04
C SER A 690 -11.88 3.34 -61.56
N SER A 691 -11.80 4.26 -62.53
CA SER A 691 -12.94 4.88 -63.21
C SER A 691 -12.64 5.07 -64.70
N ASN A 692 -13.68 5.14 -65.53
CA ASN A 692 -13.59 5.50 -66.95
C ASN A 692 -14.03 6.95 -67.25
N THR A 693 -14.46 7.69 -66.22
CA THR A 693 -14.77 9.13 -66.28
C THR A 693 -14.07 9.86 -65.14
N ILE A 694 -13.50 11.03 -65.45
CA ILE A 694 -12.95 11.93 -64.44
C ILE A 694 -14.08 12.81 -63.94
N ASP A 695 -14.44 12.64 -62.67
CA ASP A 695 -15.51 13.37 -62.01
C ASP A 695 -14.95 14.09 -60.78
N PHE A 696 -15.44 15.30 -60.54
CA PHE A 696 -15.11 16.17 -59.40
C PHE A 696 -16.35 16.41 -58.50
N GLY A 697 -17.49 15.77 -58.82
CA GLY A 697 -18.77 15.90 -58.11
C GLY A 697 -19.59 17.12 -58.53
N ASP A 698 -20.76 17.30 -57.90
CA ASP A 698 -21.68 18.44 -58.09
C ASP A 698 -21.14 19.78 -57.52
N ILE A 699 -19.82 19.96 -57.53
CA ILE A 699 -19.11 21.16 -57.08
C ILE A 699 -18.96 22.11 -58.26
N ARG A 700 -19.33 23.38 -58.10
CA ARG A 700 -19.00 24.43 -59.07
C ARG A 700 -17.63 25.01 -58.72
N PRO A 701 -16.56 24.78 -59.51
CA PRO A 701 -15.25 25.37 -59.23
C PRO A 701 -15.30 26.90 -59.29
N GLU A 702 -14.69 27.54 -58.30
CA GLU A 702 -14.45 28.98 -58.33
C GLU A 702 -13.26 29.34 -59.24
N ILE A 703 -13.21 30.60 -59.68
CA ILE A 703 -12.27 31.01 -60.73
C ILE A 703 -10.86 31.21 -60.15
N ASN A 704 -9.89 30.50 -60.72
CA ASN A 704 -8.51 30.34 -60.26
C ASN A 704 -8.34 29.59 -58.92
N GLU A 705 -9.36 28.87 -58.45
CA GLU A 705 -9.18 27.89 -57.38
C GLU A 705 -9.04 26.46 -57.94
N PRO A 706 -8.06 25.66 -57.47
CA PRO A 706 -7.89 24.28 -57.89
C PRO A 706 -8.87 23.35 -57.17
N ILE A 707 -9.47 22.43 -57.93
CA ILE A 707 -10.20 21.27 -57.41
C ILE A 707 -9.49 19.98 -57.81
N ASP A 708 -9.33 19.06 -56.87
CA ASP A 708 -8.58 17.81 -57.04
C ASP A 708 -9.52 16.59 -57.05
N THR A 709 -9.22 15.61 -57.91
CA THR A 709 -9.83 14.27 -57.89
C THR A 709 -8.76 13.21 -58.14
N THR A 710 -8.96 11.98 -57.66
CA THR A 710 -7.93 10.92 -57.71
C THR A 710 -8.41 9.71 -58.48
N ILE A 711 -7.60 9.26 -59.45
CA ILE A 711 -7.85 8.03 -60.23
C ILE A 711 -6.68 7.07 -60.03
N ILE A 712 -6.98 5.80 -59.77
CA ILE A 712 -5.97 4.75 -59.58
C ILE A 712 -5.73 4.05 -60.92
N LEU A 713 -4.45 3.89 -61.28
CA LEU A 713 -3.98 3.11 -62.42
C LEU A 713 -3.19 1.90 -61.91
N THR A 714 -3.68 0.69 -62.18
CA THR A 714 -3.06 -0.58 -61.77
C THR A 714 -2.35 -1.25 -62.95
N ASN A 715 -1.14 -1.77 -62.70
CA ASN A 715 -0.39 -2.58 -63.66
C ASN A 715 -0.67 -4.07 -63.43
N ASN A 716 -1.53 -4.67 -64.26
CA ASN A 716 -1.88 -6.08 -64.15
C ASN A 716 -0.89 -7.00 -64.89
N TRP A 717 0.17 -6.43 -65.49
CA TRP A 717 1.12 -7.15 -66.32
C TRP A 717 2.47 -7.42 -65.63
N LYS A 718 3.16 -8.47 -66.09
CA LYS A 718 4.41 -8.99 -65.48
C LYS A 718 5.66 -8.13 -65.66
N TYR A 719 5.56 -6.94 -66.27
CA TYR A 719 6.69 -6.02 -66.48
C TYR A 719 6.34 -4.61 -65.99
N PRO A 720 7.31 -3.79 -65.53
CA PRO A 720 7.06 -2.41 -65.16
C PRO A 720 6.37 -1.63 -66.29
N MET A 721 5.32 -0.91 -65.93
CA MET A 721 4.57 -0.03 -66.82
C MET A 721 5.02 1.41 -66.58
N HIS A 722 5.55 2.06 -67.62
CA HIS A 722 5.76 3.49 -67.62
C HIS A 722 4.51 4.18 -68.15
N PHE A 723 4.05 5.23 -67.48
CA PHE A 723 2.93 6.05 -67.96
C PHE A 723 3.33 7.51 -68.14
N THR A 724 2.67 8.19 -69.06
CA THR A 724 2.74 9.65 -69.26
C THR A 724 1.31 10.16 -69.41
N PHE A 725 0.91 11.07 -68.53
CA PHE A 725 -0.33 11.83 -68.66
C PHE A 725 -0.13 12.91 -69.74
N HIS A 726 -1.17 13.23 -70.51
CA HIS A 726 -1.10 14.29 -71.52
C HIS A 726 -2.28 15.24 -71.36
N SER A 727 -2.03 16.46 -70.89
CA SER A 727 -2.97 17.57 -71.02
C SER A 727 -2.69 18.38 -72.29
N GLY A 728 -3.66 19.21 -72.70
CA GLY A 728 -3.43 20.32 -73.63
C GLY A 728 -3.16 21.61 -72.86
N ASP A 729 -2.57 22.59 -73.55
CA ASP A 729 -2.38 23.95 -73.03
C ASP A 729 -3.61 24.80 -73.40
N TYR A 730 -4.47 25.08 -72.42
CA TYR A 730 -5.79 25.68 -72.64
C TYR A 730 -5.91 27.05 -71.96
N THR A 731 -6.25 28.08 -72.73
CA THR A 731 -6.28 29.46 -72.23
C THR A 731 -7.40 29.79 -71.24
N LYS A 732 -8.35 28.87 -71.02
CA LYS A 732 -9.55 29.06 -70.17
C LYS A 732 -9.56 28.25 -68.88
N TYR A 733 -8.71 27.23 -68.77
CA TYR A 733 -8.64 26.32 -67.63
C TYR A 733 -7.33 25.53 -67.71
N GLU A 734 -6.85 25.01 -66.58
CA GLU A 734 -5.69 24.11 -66.55
C GLU A 734 -6.09 22.74 -66.00
N ILE A 735 -5.45 21.70 -66.55
CA ILE A 735 -5.53 20.32 -66.06
C ILE A 735 -4.11 19.83 -65.85
N MET A 736 -3.80 19.49 -64.59
CA MET A 736 -2.51 18.95 -64.18
C MET A 736 -2.71 17.58 -63.54
N CYS A 737 -1.68 16.75 -63.57
CA CYS A 737 -1.66 15.46 -62.88
C CYS A 737 -0.36 15.32 -62.09
N LYS A 738 -0.45 14.84 -60.86
CA LYS A 738 0.69 14.53 -60.00
C LYS A 738 0.63 13.04 -59.58
N PRO A 739 1.65 12.23 -59.90
CA PRO A 739 2.79 12.52 -60.78
C PRO A 739 2.39 12.52 -62.27
N PHE A 740 2.92 13.45 -63.06
CA PHE A 740 2.60 13.60 -64.50
C PHE A 740 3.15 12.44 -65.37
N THR A 741 4.26 11.85 -64.94
CA THR A 741 4.80 10.60 -65.50
C THR A 741 5.36 9.75 -64.36
N GLY A 742 5.28 8.43 -64.49
CA GLY A 742 5.66 7.51 -63.43
C GLY A 742 5.93 6.08 -63.93
N THR A 743 6.33 5.21 -63.00
CA THR A 743 6.66 3.80 -63.27
C THR A 743 5.98 2.91 -62.23
N ILE A 744 5.08 2.03 -62.69
CA ILE A 744 4.27 1.15 -61.85
C ILE A 744 4.80 -0.28 -61.96
N ARG A 745 5.09 -0.93 -60.83
CA ARG A 745 5.64 -2.29 -60.80
C ARG A 745 4.56 -3.34 -61.15
N PRO A 746 4.94 -4.59 -61.51
CA PRO A 746 3.98 -5.66 -61.76
C PRO A 746 3.08 -5.94 -60.54
N GLY A 747 1.76 -5.94 -60.75
CA GLY A 747 0.76 -6.14 -59.69
C GLY A 747 0.57 -4.94 -58.75
N ASP A 748 1.21 -3.81 -59.05
CA ASP A 748 1.25 -2.60 -58.23
C ASP A 748 0.35 -1.50 -58.84
N PHE A 749 0.12 -0.41 -58.11
CA PHE A 749 -0.67 0.73 -58.61
C PHE A 749 -0.01 2.08 -58.38
N ALA A 750 -0.49 3.10 -59.10
CA ALA A 750 -0.20 4.49 -58.82
C ALA A 750 -1.50 5.28 -58.74
N GLU A 751 -1.55 6.20 -57.78
CA GLU A 751 -2.61 7.18 -57.62
C GLU A 751 -2.26 8.41 -58.47
N LEU A 752 -3.20 8.85 -59.30
CA LEU A 752 -3.08 10.00 -60.18
C LEU A 752 -3.97 11.10 -59.61
N ASN A 753 -3.36 12.06 -58.91
CA ASN A 753 -4.08 13.21 -58.38
C ASN A 753 -4.18 14.25 -59.50
N ILE A 754 -5.40 14.48 -59.97
CA ILE A 754 -5.71 15.30 -61.14
C ILE A 754 -6.35 16.59 -60.64
N THR A 755 -5.63 17.69 -60.83
CA THR A 755 -6.04 19.04 -60.47
C THR A 755 -6.68 19.71 -61.68
N PHE A 756 -7.89 20.22 -61.53
CA PHE A 756 -8.53 21.13 -62.49
C PHE A 756 -8.65 22.54 -61.89
N MET A 757 -8.37 23.57 -62.68
CA MET A 757 -8.54 24.97 -62.27
C MET A 757 -9.15 25.78 -63.42
N ALA A 758 -10.33 26.38 -63.21
CA ALA A 758 -10.99 27.20 -64.22
C ALA A 758 -10.46 28.65 -64.17
N LYS A 759 -9.87 29.15 -65.26
CA LYS A 759 -9.41 30.55 -65.37
C LYS A 759 -10.53 31.51 -65.80
N CYS A 760 -11.60 30.98 -66.40
CA CYS A 760 -12.86 31.71 -66.61
C CYS A 760 -14.04 30.73 -66.73
N THR A 761 -15.27 31.22 -66.58
CA THR A 761 -16.50 30.42 -66.75
C THR A 761 -16.52 29.74 -68.13
N THR A 762 -16.53 28.40 -68.15
CA THR A 762 -16.46 27.62 -69.38
C THR A 762 -17.19 26.29 -69.25
N LEU A 763 -17.62 25.71 -70.38
CA LEU A 763 -18.25 24.39 -70.43
C LEU A 763 -17.23 23.38 -70.93
N LEU A 764 -16.81 22.45 -70.06
CA LEU A 764 -15.78 21.47 -70.35
C LEU A 764 -16.38 20.14 -70.81
N ASN A 765 -15.85 19.56 -71.89
CA ASN A 765 -16.12 18.17 -72.28
C ASN A 765 -14.89 17.65 -73.07
N GLU A 766 -13.85 17.28 -72.33
CA GLU A 766 -12.52 16.93 -72.83
C GLU A 766 -12.22 15.44 -72.66
N LYS A 767 -11.26 14.94 -73.45
CA LYS A 767 -10.75 13.56 -73.32
C LYS A 767 -9.24 13.58 -73.19
N ILE A 768 -8.77 13.35 -71.97
CA ILE A 768 -7.36 13.31 -71.60
C ILE A 768 -6.77 11.95 -72.00
N PRO A 769 -5.79 11.90 -72.92
CA PRO A 769 -5.06 10.67 -73.22
C PRO A 769 -3.95 10.40 -72.19
N ILE A 770 -3.69 9.12 -71.92
CA ILE A 770 -2.57 8.66 -71.08
C ILE A 770 -1.83 7.59 -71.89
N THR A 771 -0.54 7.82 -72.14
CA THR A 771 0.31 6.88 -72.88
C THR A 771 0.95 5.88 -71.92
N LEU A 772 0.78 4.58 -72.21
CA LEU A 772 1.32 3.47 -71.43
C LEU A 772 2.37 2.73 -72.26
N ARG A 773 3.59 2.53 -71.74
CA ARG A 773 4.69 1.81 -72.40
C ARG A 773 5.34 0.81 -71.44
N TYR A 774 5.64 -0.40 -71.90
CA TYR A 774 6.30 -1.45 -71.11
C TYR A 774 7.73 -1.67 -71.62
N GLY A 775 8.73 -1.67 -70.72
CA GLY A 775 10.12 -1.86 -71.09
C GLY A 775 11.11 -1.30 -70.08
N GLN A 776 12.37 -1.13 -70.48
CA GLN A 776 13.38 -0.40 -69.70
C GLN A 776 13.34 1.10 -70.03
N LEU A 777 13.24 1.93 -69.00
CA LEU A 777 13.11 3.40 -69.08
C LEU A 777 14.10 4.07 -70.07
N GLY A 778 15.35 3.61 -70.11
CA GLY A 778 16.40 4.16 -70.98
C GLY A 778 16.17 4.00 -72.49
N ASN A 779 15.36 3.03 -72.91
CA ASN A 779 14.93 2.92 -74.31
C ASN A 779 13.71 3.81 -74.58
N ILE A 780 12.77 3.88 -73.64
CA ILE A 780 11.53 4.66 -73.75
C ILE A 780 11.83 6.17 -73.89
N LEU A 781 12.76 6.71 -73.09
CA LEU A 781 13.23 8.10 -73.22
C LEU A 781 13.89 8.39 -74.58
N LYS A 782 14.46 7.37 -75.24
CA LYS A 782 15.19 7.49 -76.50
C LYS A 782 14.24 7.60 -77.70
N ASP A 783 13.12 6.88 -77.65
CA ASP A 783 12.07 7.00 -78.66
C ASP A 783 11.20 8.26 -78.45
N ILE A 784 10.92 8.67 -77.21
CA ILE A 784 10.19 9.94 -76.94
C ILE A 784 10.95 11.15 -77.51
N LYS A 785 12.29 11.21 -77.34
CA LYS A 785 13.16 12.24 -77.95
C LYS A 785 13.21 12.20 -79.49
N LYS A 786 12.77 11.10 -80.12
CA LYS A 786 12.70 10.93 -81.58
C LYS A 786 11.33 11.31 -82.14
N GLU A 787 10.28 11.22 -81.35
CA GLU A 787 8.88 11.49 -81.75
C GLU A 787 8.47 12.96 -81.57
N ASN A 788 9.08 13.73 -80.63
CA ASN A 788 8.76 15.15 -80.41
C ASN A 788 10.02 16.04 -80.31
N PRO A 789 10.51 16.62 -81.42
CA PRO A 789 11.75 17.41 -81.44
C PRO A 789 11.66 18.83 -80.87
N ASP A 790 10.48 19.46 -80.83
CA ASP A 790 10.38 20.93 -80.76
C ASP A 790 10.31 21.53 -79.35
N LEU A 791 10.33 20.73 -78.28
CA LEU A 791 10.30 21.17 -76.87
C LEU A 791 11.62 21.85 -76.40
N ILE A 792 12.35 22.51 -77.30
CA ILE A 792 13.74 22.97 -77.10
C ILE A 792 14.00 24.37 -77.72
N ALA A 793 13.05 25.30 -77.55
CA ALA A 793 13.13 26.61 -78.20
C ALA A 793 12.71 27.82 -77.33
N GLN A 794 12.56 27.68 -76.00
CA GLN A 794 12.21 28.82 -75.15
C GLN A 794 12.67 28.69 -73.69
N ASN A 795 13.95 29.03 -73.42
CA ASN A 795 14.43 29.71 -72.20
C ASN A 795 15.96 29.87 -72.22
N SER A 796 16.49 30.97 -72.78
CA SER A 796 17.80 31.58 -72.43
C SER A 796 18.18 32.80 -73.31
N GLN A 797 17.24 33.70 -73.60
CA GLN A 797 17.53 35.09 -74.03
C GLN A 797 16.46 36.03 -73.46
N SER A 798 16.75 37.25 -72.98
CA SER A 798 18.00 37.79 -72.43
C SER A 798 17.76 39.19 -71.81
N SER A 799 18.04 39.35 -70.52
CA SER A 799 18.32 40.64 -69.87
C SER A 799 19.25 40.34 -68.68
N GLN A 800 20.50 40.77 -68.62
CA GLN A 800 21.10 42.10 -68.78
C GLN A 800 20.71 43.11 -67.68
N ASN A 801 21.53 43.05 -66.62
CA ASN A 801 22.29 44.17 -66.06
C ASN A 801 21.57 45.31 -65.30
N SER A 802 21.98 45.41 -64.02
CA SER A 802 22.40 46.64 -63.31
C SER A 802 21.47 47.85 -63.24
N GLU A 803 21.10 48.19 -62.00
CA GLU A 803 21.60 49.41 -61.35
C GLU A 803 21.77 49.14 -59.83
N MET A 804 22.45 49.97 -59.03
CA MET A 804 23.72 50.69 -59.21
C MET A 804 24.09 51.31 -57.85
N ASP A 805 25.37 51.41 -57.53
CA ASP A 805 25.88 52.55 -56.75
C ASP A 805 27.40 52.71 -57.00
N ASN A 806 27.99 53.91 -57.14
CA ASN A 806 27.42 55.26 -57.03
C ASN A 806 28.23 56.25 -57.92
N ARG A 807 27.69 57.47 -58.10
CA ARG A 807 28.31 58.74 -58.55
C ARG A 807 28.34 59.13 -60.04
N SER A 808 27.43 60.05 -60.34
CA SER A 808 27.58 61.16 -61.29
C SER A 808 28.62 62.21 -60.79
N HIS A 809 29.08 63.23 -61.52
CA HIS A 809 28.69 63.78 -62.84
C HIS A 809 29.87 64.54 -63.51
N SER A 810 29.88 64.60 -64.85
CA SER A 810 30.40 65.68 -65.72
C SER A 810 31.82 66.26 -65.57
N SER A 811 32.64 66.15 -66.63
CA SER A 811 33.12 67.30 -67.45
C SER A 811 33.97 66.83 -68.65
N SER A 812 34.43 67.75 -69.51
CA SER A 812 34.69 67.49 -70.95
C SER A 812 36.17 67.45 -71.39
N THR A 813 36.50 66.44 -72.20
CA THR A 813 37.46 66.41 -73.33
C THR A 813 38.56 67.48 -73.45
N ASN A 814 39.84 67.09 -73.28
CA ASN A 814 40.81 66.86 -74.40
C ASN A 814 42.27 66.82 -73.89
N GLY A 815 43.21 66.28 -74.70
CA GLY A 815 44.61 66.75 -74.65
C GLY A 815 45.74 65.78 -74.26
N ALA A 816 45.86 64.64 -74.94
CA ALA A 816 47.12 63.99 -75.37
C ALA A 816 48.29 63.63 -74.39
N SER A 817 48.84 62.43 -74.65
CA SER A 817 50.29 62.09 -74.71
C SER A 817 50.99 61.32 -73.55
N ASN A 818 51.02 60.00 -73.75
CA ASN A 818 52.24 59.17 -73.88
C ASN A 818 52.90 58.49 -72.64
N SER A 819 53.76 57.49 -72.96
CA SER A 819 54.71 56.77 -72.07
C SER A 819 54.20 55.53 -71.29
N GLN A 820 54.20 54.40 -72.01
CA GLN A 820 54.44 53.02 -71.52
C GLN A 820 55.80 52.88 -70.77
N PRO A 821 56.22 51.73 -70.16
CA PRO A 821 55.89 50.33 -70.54
C PRO A 821 55.79 49.20 -69.45
N GLN A 822 54.85 48.24 -69.68
CA GLN A 822 55.03 46.75 -69.69
C GLN A 822 55.41 45.97 -68.39
N LYS A 823 55.20 44.64 -68.21
CA LYS A 823 54.70 43.49 -69.04
C LYS A 823 54.16 42.36 -68.10
N SER A 824 52.97 41.76 -68.32
CA SER A 824 52.67 40.42 -68.95
C SER A 824 52.93 39.15 -68.08
N THR A 825 52.22 38.00 -68.17
CA THR A 825 51.24 37.45 -69.16
C THR A 825 50.34 36.33 -68.55
N ASN A 826 49.37 35.80 -69.33
CA ASN A 826 48.31 34.82 -68.96
C ASN A 826 48.57 33.33 -69.40
N SER A 827 47.59 32.43 -69.12
CA SER A 827 47.13 31.22 -69.89
C SER A 827 47.65 29.81 -69.48
N SER A 828 46.94 28.64 -69.68
CA SER A 828 45.48 28.33 -69.84
C SER A 828 45.10 26.81 -69.99
N SER A 829 43.98 26.34 -69.38
CA SER A 829 43.05 25.23 -69.82
C SER A 829 43.55 23.74 -69.78
N LYS A 830 42.78 22.59 -69.79
CA LYS A 830 41.37 22.08 -70.00
C LYS A 830 41.33 20.53 -69.60
N ALA A 831 40.33 19.63 -69.37
CA ALA A 831 38.89 19.22 -69.61
C ALA A 831 38.56 18.14 -70.75
N THR A 832 38.08 16.84 -70.52
CA THR A 832 38.21 15.61 -71.45
C THR A 832 38.09 14.05 -71.22
N SER A 833 37.12 13.49 -70.47
CA SER A 833 36.78 12.06 -70.11
C SER A 833 37.14 10.83 -70.99
N SER A 834 36.91 9.60 -70.48
CA SER A 834 35.76 8.73 -70.92
C SER A 834 35.69 7.27 -70.40
N LYS A 835 34.45 6.83 -70.08
CA LYS A 835 33.80 5.54 -70.45
C LYS A 835 34.40 4.14 -70.12
N SER A 836 33.81 3.53 -69.08
CA SER A 836 32.79 2.43 -69.15
C SER A 836 33.11 0.98 -69.60
N ASN A 837 32.45 0.06 -68.86
CA ASN A 837 31.93 -1.28 -69.22
C ASN A 837 32.85 -2.54 -69.24
N GLU A 838 32.46 -3.51 -68.40
CA GLU A 838 31.89 -4.84 -68.77
C GLU A 838 32.37 -5.55 -70.08
N ASN A 839 32.53 -6.89 -70.13
CA ASN A 839 32.09 -7.92 -69.18
C ASN A 839 32.88 -9.26 -69.28
N ASP A 840 32.68 -10.10 -68.26
CA ASP A 840 32.74 -11.58 -68.22
C ASP A 840 34.05 -12.41 -68.41
N LYS A 841 34.34 -13.18 -67.33
CA LYS A 841 34.87 -14.57 -67.23
C LYS A 841 36.27 -15.03 -67.71
N SER A 842 36.94 -15.68 -66.75
CA SER A 842 37.85 -16.85 -66.82
C SER A 842 39.27 -16.74 -67.43
N ASN A 843 40.26 -16.65 -66.52
CA ASN A 843 41.40 -17.58 -66.31
C ASN A 843 42.05 -18.25 -67.56
N PRO A 844 43.39 -18.23 -67.72
CA PRO A 844 44.26 -18.85 -66.70
C PRO A 844 45.67 -18.24 -66.44
N LYS A 845 46.17 -18.49 -65.22
CA LYS A 845 47.56 -18.87 -64.83
C LYS A 845 48.79 -18.06 -65.30
N ASN A 846 49.61 -17.76 -64.27
CA ASN A 846 51.08 -17.90 -64.20
C ASN A 846 52.02 -16.88 -64.86
N LYS A 847 52.98 -16.45 -64.02
CA LYS A 847 54.38 -16.06 -64.31
C LYS A 847 54.60 -14.71 -65.03
N ASN A 848 55.58 -13.88 -64.62
CA ASN A 848 56.52 -13.97 -63.48
C ASN A 848 56.33 -12.79 -62.54
#